data_AF-A0A3M7AWJ1-F1
#
_entry.id   AF-A0A3M7AWJ1-F1
#
_cell.length_a   1.000
_cell.length_b   1.000
_cell.length_c   1.000
_cell.angle_alpha   90.00
_cell.angle_beta   90.00
_cell.angle_gamma   90.00
#
_symmetry.space_group_name_H-M   'P 1'
#
loop_
_entity.id
_entity.type
_entity.pdbx_description
1 polymer ?
#
loop_
_entity_poly.entity_id
_entity_poly.type
_entity_poly.pdbx_seq_one_letter_code
_entity_poly.pdbx_strand_id
1 'polypeptide(L)'
;MVVWEASSDLVPSTETSMLYQHTSQPDTTMANHENLTTPAQEKQAFEAAAPEKHIERMRIIKEAKGEIGIALSEIWAGITIEEKRGGESVEIGFACHDGTYNIDFAVHTLSADPNVEGILQDTSCPTFLPRNRDGQETAIASYIICIVATYSKKNQYKFLGCGLSQELLQLSPQTAARLWAELDIVPVVIPGSEGGSLFSGRIVDPTLGVDELADSLSRKCLSFFGPNSQPRVQVGLTNKVEVDLASRAQLTALAQYEQSVNGSTWSAALKYSQALKQKGKKMAFFSATPQGGGVALMRHALIRFYHLLGVDCTWWVPKPKPEVFRVTKTNHNILQGVAAPEERLTEERQQLIKDWIFSNANRYWTRPGGPLAPRSQGGVDCVFVDDPQMPAIVEIAKAQDPTRPVVFRSHIQIRSDLAVQSDTPTAGVWNWLWSQAQHADLFISHPVAAFVPSAVGQATLDYMPATTDWFDGLNKELSNFDTEYYLHEFNTQCLRQRMTTLQYPKRDYIIQIARFDPSKGIPDVLASYAEFRRASNYCKDMECAETPQLVVCGHYSVDDPDGTIVLNQTLELLDKQYSDIKNDVVVMRLGPTDQLLNALMSNAKIALQLSTREGFEVKVSEGLHKGVPMVVSSAGGIPLQVQHGKSGFIVGPGDTKAVAQYLDLLFSDTTKYKQMSMFAAAHVSDEVSTVGNAICWMYLADTLTLEGGKKLEPSGRWTWDLAREAAGKPMKDNGEVWLPRDRTT
;
A
#
# COMPACT_ATOMS: atom_id res chain seq x y z
N MET A 1 44.24 31.77 24.70
CA MET A 1 45.66 32.07 24.47
C MET A 1 46.33 30.75 24.08
N VAL A 2 46.69 30.62 22.79
CA VAL A 2 47.59 29.61 22.16
C VAL A 2 47.12 28.14 22.27
N VAL A 3 46.43 27.60 21.26
CA VAL A 3 46.91 27.01 19.97
C VAL A 3 47.66 25.70 20.17
N TRP A 4 47.07 24.61 19.66
CA TRP A 4 47.81 23.50 19.04
C TRP A 4 47.08 23.09 17.76
N GLU A 5 47.74 23.35 16.64
CA GLU A 5 47.45 22.82 15.31
C GLU A 5 47.82 21.33 15.24
N ALA A 6 47.06 20.56 14.46
CA ALA A 6 47.58 19.38 13.80
C ALA A 6 47.04 19.35 12.37
N SER A 7 47.99 19.18 11.46
CA SER A 7 47.99 19.40 10.03
C SER A 7 47.16 18.41 9.21
N SER A 8 46.73 18.92 8.07
CA SER A 8 46.34 18.26 6.83
C SER A 8 47.26 17.11 6.41
N ASP A 9 46.65 16.01 5.94
CA ASP A 9 46.96 15.36 4.67
C ASP A 9 45.82 14.39 4.31
N LEU A 10 44.95 14.80 3.39
CA LEU A 10 43.88 13.99 2.81
C LEU A 10 43.89 14.21 1.30
N VAL A 11 44.32 13.18 0.57
CA VAL A 11 44.19 13.02 -0.89
C VAL A 11 43.80 11.54 -1.11
N PRO A 12 42.94 11.22 -2.11
CA PRO A 12 41.73 10.43 -1.91
C PRO A 12 41.85 8.97 -2.34
N SER A 13 41.07 8.08 -1.73
CA SER A 13 40.80 6.76 -2.28
C SER A 13 39.44 6.76 -3.00
N THR A 14 39.57 6.68 -4.31
CA THR A 14 38.63 6.30 -5.37
C THR A 14 37.48 5.35 -4.98
N GLU A 15 36.30 5.68 -5.52
CA GLU A 15 35.25 4.80 -6.06
C GLU A 15 34.90 3.50 -5.31
N THR A 16 33.66 3.44 -4.80
CA THR A 16 32.99 2.16 -4.52
C THR A 16 31.58 2.20 -5.10
N SER A 17 31.49 1.97 -6.40
CA SER A 17 30.32 1.38 -7.05
C SER A 17 30.43 -0.13 -6.91
N MET A 18 29.65 -0.76 -6.01
CA MET A 18 29.53 -2.23 -6.03
C MET A 18 28.53 -2.64 -7.12
N LEU A 19 29.07 -2.79 -8.34
CA LEU A 19 28.48 -3.59 -9.41
C LEU A 19 28.92 -5.05 -9.17
N TYR A 20 27.98 -5.92 -8.81
CA TYR A 20 28.22 -7.38 -8.82
C TYR A 20 28.18 -7.87 -10.27
N GLN A 21 29.35 -7.98 -10.92
CA GLN A 21 29.53 -8.77 -12.13
C GLN A 21 30.30 -10.04 -11.78
N HIS A 22 29.61 -11.19 -11.79
CA HIS A 22 30.27 -12.50 -11.75
C HIS A 22 30.72 -12.88 -13.16
N THR A 23 32.01 -12.74 -13.44
CA THR A 23 32.68 -13.44 -14.56
C THR A 23 33.20 -14.78 -14.07
N SER A 24 32.74 -15.86 -14.68
CA SER A 24 33.19 -17.24 -14.47
C SER A 24 34.39 -17.55 -15.37
N GLN A 25 35.49 -18.04 -14.80
CA GLN A 25 36.40 -19.04 -15.40
C GLN A 25 37.25 -19.74 -14.31
N PRO A 26 37.73 -20.97 -14.55
CA PRO A 26 37.92 -21.98 -13.51
C PRO A 26 39.36 -22.06 -13.01
N ASP A 27 39.55 -22.27 -11.72
CA ASP A 27 40.82 -22.77 -11.19
C ASP A 27 40.61 -23.99 -10.30
N THR A 28 41.12 -25.10 -10.81
CA THR A 28 41.35 -26.37 -10.15
C THR A 28 42.38 -26.23 -9.04
N THR A 29 42.04 -26.62 -7.81
CA THR A 29 42.89 -27.43 -6.93
C THR A 29 42.06 -28.01 -5.78
N MET A 30 41.93 -29.33 -5.77
CA MET A 30 41.30 -30.13 -4.72
C MET A 30 42.17 -30.19 -3.47
N ALA A 31 41.56 -30.06 -2.29
CA ALA A 31 41.98 -30.77 -1.08
C ALA A 31 40.79 -30.93 -0.10
N ASN A 32 40.27 -32.15 -0.10
CA ASN A 32 39.34 -32.84 0.79
C ASN A 32 39.13 -32.27 2.21
N HIS A 33 37.87 -31.92 2.50
CA HIS A 33 37.19 -32.28 3.76
C HIS A 33 35.74 -32.70 3.44
N GLU A 34 35.57 -33.98 3.10
CA GLU A 34 34.27 -34.64 3.07
C GLU A 34 33.84 -34.99 4.50
N ASN A 35 32.86 -34.25 5.03
CA ASN A 35 31.88 -34.79 5.97
C ASN A 35 30.51 -34.41 5.40
N LEU A 36 29.83 -35.44 4.88
CA LEU A 36 28.63 -35.36 4.07
C LEU A 36 27.42 -34.83 4.87
N THR A 37 26.99 -33.61 4.60
CA THR A 37 25.60 -33.16 4.80
C THR A 37 24.72 -33.92 3.81
N THR A 38 23.64 -34.55 4.24
CA THR A 38 22.72 -35.21 3.29
C THR A 38 21.94 -34.12 2.55
N PRO A 39 22.06 -33.99 1.22
CA PRO A 39 21.31 -32.97 0.47
C PRO A 39 19.80 -33.22 0.55
N ALA A 40 19.02 -32.17 0.34
CA ALA A 40 17.58 -32.30 0.13
C ALA A 40 17.34 -33.34 -0.98
N GLN A 41 16.46 -34.31 -0.72
CA GLN A 41 16.20 -35.39 -1.67
C GLN A 41 15.02 -35.00 -2.55
N GLU A 42 15.29 -34.80 -3.84
CA GLU A 42 14.26 -34.63 -4.86
C GLU A 42 13.68 -36.01 -5.19
N LYS A 43 12.45 -36.26 -4.73
CA LYS A 43 11.73 -37.49 -5.08
C LYS A 43 11.17 -37.39 -6.50
N GLN A 44 10.76 -36.19 -6.88
CA GLN A 44 10.40 -35.78 -8.22
C GLN A 44 10.85 -34.32 -8.40
N ALA A 45 11.62 -34.03 -9.45
CA ALA A 45 12.05 -32.70 -9.78
C ALA A 45 11.10 -32.05 -10.80
N PHE A 46 11.14 -30.72 -10.88
CA PHE A 46 10.51 -29.98 -11.97
C PHE A 46 11.11 -30.40 -13.32
N GLU A 47 10.26 -30.73 -14.29
CA GLU A 47 10.69 -31.23 -15.61
C GLU A 47 10.43 -30.23 -16.74
N ALA A 48 9.67 -29.16 -16.52
CA ALA A 48 9.38 -28.18 -17.55
C ALA A 48 10.68 -27.53 -18.06
N ALA A 49 10.85 -27.57 -19.38
CA ALA A 49 11.99 -26.97 -20.06
C ALA A 49 11.77 -25.46 -20.24
N ALA A 50 12.73 -24.67 -19.78
CA ALA A 50 12.76 -23.24 -20.07
C ALA A 50 12.90 -23.00 -21.58
N PRO A 51 12.24 -21.98 -22.16
CA PRO A 51 12.35 -21.68 -23.58
C PRO A 51 13.69 -20.97 -23.89
N GLU A 52 14.82 -21.67 -23.78
CA GLU A 52 16.19 -21.12 -23.80
C GLU A 52 16.47 -20.16 -24.97
N LYS A 53 16.05 -20.51 -26.19
CA LYS A 53 16.23 -19.65 -27.38
C LYS A 53 15.41 -18.37 -27.31
N HIS A 54 14.24 -18.40 -26.68
CA HIS A 54 13.42 -17.22 -26.45
C HIS A 54 14.07 -16.32 -25.40
N ILE A 55 14.54 -16.90 -24.29
CA ILE A 55 15.27 -16.20 -23.22
C ILE A 55 16.51 -15.50 -23.79
N GLU A 56 17.31 -16.21 -24.59
CA GLU A 56 18.50 -15.62 -25.20
C GLU A 56 18.17 -14.46 -26.15
N ARG A 57 17.08 -14.56 -26.92
CA ARG A 57 16.61 -13.45 -27.76
C ARG A 57 16.18 -12.25 -26.93
N MET A 58 15.44 -12.48 -25.84
CA MET A 58 15.02 -11.40 -24.93
C MET A 58 16.25 -10.69 -24.33
N ARG A 59 17.25 -11.46 -23.89
CA ARG A 59 18.50 -10.93 -23.34
C ARG A 59 19.25 -10.06 -24.36
N ILE A 60 19.44 -10.55 -25.59
CA ILE A 60 20.11 -9.79 -26.65
C ILE A 60 19.36 -8.49 -26.97
N ILE A 61 18.02 -8.53 -27.04
CA ILE A 61 17.20 -7.33 -27.32
C ILE A 61 17.31 -6.33 -26.15
N LYS A 62 17.26 -6.82 -24.91
CA LYS A 62 17.41 -6.02 -23.69
C LYS A 62 18.76 -5.28 -23.70
N GLU A 63 19.85 -6.00 -23.97
CA GLU A 63 21.20 -5.44 -24.07
C GLU A 63 21.33 -4.45 -25.24
N ALA A 64 20.80 -4.78 -26.42
CA ALA A 64 20.91 -3.94 -27.61
C ALA A 64 20.10 -2.64 -27.52
N LYS A 65 18.93 -2.68 -26.89
CA LYS A 65 18.04 -1.51 -26.79
C LYS A 65 18.22 -0.72 -25.49
N GLY A 66 18.85 -1.30 -24.47
CA GLY A 66 18.93 -0.72 -23.14
C GLY A 66 17.54 -0.52 -22.51
N GLU A 67 16.59 -1.40 -22.84
CA GLU A 67 15.23 -1.39 -22.26
C GLU A 67 15.25 -2.15 -20.92
N ILE A 68 14.56 -1.63 -19.89
CA ILE A 68 14.14 -2.45 -18.74
C ILE A 68 12.76 -3.04 -19.03
N GLY A 69 12.65 -4.34 -18.80
CA GLY A 69 11.39 -5.06 -18.89
C GLY A 69 11.55 -6.48 -19.40
N ILE A 70 10.99 -7.45 -18.69
CA ILE A 70 10.91 -8.83 -19.15
C ILE A 70 9.45 -9.20 -19.36
N ALA A 71 9.13 -9.72 -20.54
CA ALA A 71 7.86 -10.39 -20.78
C ALA A 71 7.89 -11.74 -20.05
N LEU A 72 7.16 -11.85 -18.95
CA LEU A 72 7.02 -13.09 -18.19
C LEU A 72 5.64 -13.69 -18.44
N SER A 73 5.56 -15.02 -18.49
CA SER A 73 4.24 -15.67 -18.42
C SER A 73 3.76 -15.71 -16.97
N GLU A 74 2.53 -15.27 -16.76
CA GLU A 74 1.86 -15.29 -15.46
C GLU A 74 1.38 -16.71 -15.13
N ILE A 75 1.68 -17.19 -13.92
CA ILE A 75 1.26 -18.52 -13.44
C ILE A 75 0.85 -18.47 -11.97
N TRP A 76 0.29 -19.57 -11.48
CA TRP A 76 -0.08 -19.79 -10.08
C TRP A 76 0.64 -21.02 -9.52
N ALA A 77 0.84 -21.02 -8.21
CA ALA A 77 1.43 -22.15 -7.50
C ALA A 77 0.43 -22.78 -6.52
N GLY A 78 0.66 -24.04 -6.17
CA GLY A 78 0.13 -24.65 -4.96
C GLY A 78 1.26 -25.30 -4.18
N ILE A 79 1.27 -25.12 -2.86
CA ILE A 79 2.30 -25.66 -1.98
C ILE A 79 1.65 -26.29 -0.75
N THR A 80 2.08 -27.51 -0.45
CA THR A 80 1.70 -28.21 0.76
C THR A 80 2.89 -28.95 1.35
N ILE A 81 2.77 -29.35 2.61
CA ILE A 81 3.78 -30.10 3.33
C ILE A 81 3.16 -31.28 4.07
N GLU A 82 3.95 -32.31 4.28
CA GLU A 82 3.64 -33.43 5.17
C GLU A 82 4.83 -33.75 6.05
N GLU A 83 4.60 -33.78 7.36
CA GLU A 83 5.59 -34.26 8.32
C GLU A 83 5.66 -35.79 8.31
N LYS A 84 6.87 -36.34 8.16
CA LYS A 84 7.13 -37.78 8.17
C LYS A 84 7.91 -38.16 9.43
N ARG A 85 7.68 -39.39 9.91
CA ARG A 85 8.44 -40.01 11.01
C ARG A 85 8.52 -39.14 12.29
N GLY A 86 7.47 -38.39 12.60
CA GLY A 86 7.41 -37.57 13.82
C GLY A 86 8.36 -36.36 13.83
N GLY A 87 8.67 -35.81 12.66
CA GLY A 87 9.46 -34.57 12.51
C GLY A 87 10.90 -34.77 12.07
N GLU A 88 11.31 -36.01 11.81
CA GLU A 88 12.64 -36.33 11.28
C GLU A 88 12.81 -35.89 9.82
N SER A 89 11.72 -35.82 9.06
CA SER A 89 11.73 -35.23 7.71
C SER A 89 10.38 -34.64 7.35
N VAL A 90 10.40 -33.74 6.36
CA VAL A 90 9.19 -33.16 5.77
C VAL A 90 9.22 -33.37 4.26
N GLU A 91 8.09 -33.77 3.70
CA GLU A 91 7.86 -33.89 2.27
C GLU A 91 7.07 -32.65 1.81
N ILE A 92 7.60 -31.87 0.88
CA ILE A 92 7.00 -30.63 0.36
C ILE A 92 6.59 -30.88 -1.08
N GLY A 93 5.30 -30.65 -1.37
CA GLY A 93 4.74 -30.72 -2.71
C GLY A 93 4.57 -29.34 -3.32
N PHE A 94 4.98 -29.20 -4.58
CA PHE A 94 4.82 -28.00 -5.39
C PHE A 94 4.05 -28.35 -6.65
N ALA A 95 3.14 -27.47 -7.07
CA ALA A 95 2.47 -27.56 -8.37
C ALA A 95 2.41 -26.17 -9.02
N CYS A 96 2.62 -26.11 -10.34
CA CYS A 96 2.58 -24.90 -11.15
C CYS A 96 1.42 -24.98 -12.14
N HIS A 97 0.64 -23.90 -12.24
CA HIS A 97 -0.58 -23.85 -13.04
C HIS A 97 -0.62 -22.58 -13.90
N ASP A 98 -0.84 -22.70 -15.20
CA ASP A 98 -0.80 -21.56 -16.15
C ASP A 98 -2.13 -20.78 -16.25
N GLY A 99 -3.10 -21.17 -15.43
CA GLY A 99 -4.47 -20.65 -15.46
C GLY A 99 -5.46 -21.58 -16.18
N THR A 100 -4.95 -22.56 -16.94
CA THR A 100 -5.76 -23.57 -17.65
C THR A 100 -5.45 -24.99 -17.19
N TYR A 101 -4.17 -25.35 -17.13
CA TYR A 101 -3.69 -26.68 -16.72
C TYR A 101 -2.50 -26.58 -15.77
N ASN A 102 -2.27 -27.69 -15.07
CA ASN A 102 -1.00 -27.92 -14.40
C ASN A 102 0.09 -28.14 -15.46
N ILE A 103 1.18 -27.39 -15.36
CA ILE A 103 2.29 -27.39 -16.31
C ILE A 103 3.55 -28.04 -15.76
N ASP A 104 3.69 -28.13 -14.43
CA ASP A 104 4.84 -28.76 -13.78
C ASP A 104 4.58 -28.99 -12.27
N PHE A 105 5.28 -29.94 -11.68
CA PHE A 105 5.20 -30.23 -10.24
C PHE A 105 6.52 -30.77 -9.71
N ALA A 106 6.70 -30.72 -8.39
CA ALA A 106 7.87 -31.28 -7.74
C ALA A 106 7.53 -31.78 -6.33
N VAL A 107 8.27 -32.79 -5.87
CA VAL A 107 8.17 -33.34 -4.52
C VAL A 107 9.56 -33.45 -3.91
N HIS A 108 9.82 -32.62 -2.91
CA HIS A 108 11.12 -32.51 -2.27
C HIS A 108 11.03 -32.97 -0.82
N THR A 109 12.06 -33.68 -0.34
CA THR A 109 12.16 -34.12 1.06
C THR A 109 13.32 -33.40 1.74
N LEU A 110 13.02 -32.67 2.81
CA LEU A 110 14.04 -32.14 3.72
C LEU A 110 14.12 -33.03 4.96
N SER A 111 15.31 -33.51 5.27
CA SER A 111 15.57 -34.37 6.44
C SER A 111 16.30 -33.58 7.52
N ALA A 112 16.06 -33.94 8.78
CA ALA A 112 16.77 -33.38 9.92
C ALA A 112 18.25 -33.78 9.89
N ASP A 113 19.15 -32.79 10.02
CA ASP A 113 20.57 -33.06 10.23
C ASP A 113 20.83 -33.21 11.74
N PRO A 114 21.29 -34.39 12.20
CA PRO A 114 21.57 -34.61 13.61
C PRO A 114 22.71 -33.75 14.17
N ASN A 115 23.53 -33.13 13.31
CA ASN A 115 24.72 -32.37 13.68
C ASN A 115 24.50 -30.85 13.72
N VAL A 116 23.33 -30.35 13.30
CA VAL A 116 23.05 -28.91 13.25
C VAL A 116 21.97 -28.54 14.27
N GLU A 117 22.40 -27.84 15.32
CA GLU A 117 21.54 -27.24 16.34
C GLU A 117 21.43 -25.73 16.13
N GLY A 118 20.21 -25.19 16.12
CA GLY A 118 19.96 -23.74 16.11
C GLY A 118 19.27 -23.23 14.85
N ILE A 119 19.03 -21.91 14.84
CA ILE A 119 18.47 -21.21 13.67
C ILE A 119 19.58 -21.10 12.63
N LEU A 120 19.32 -21.56 11.41
CA LEU A 120 20.21 -21.33 10.27
C LEU A 120 20.23 -19.84 9.96
N GLN A 121 21.19 -19.11 10.53
CA GLN A 121 21.58 -17.79 10.06
C GLN A 121 22.45 -17.99 8.82
N ASP A 122 22.26 -17.19 7.76
CA ASP A 122 23.09 -17.21 6.53
C ASP A 122 22.97 -18.41 5.59
N THR A 123 21.81 -19.04 5.43
CA THR A 123 21.57 -19.91 4.24
C THR A 123 20.36 -19.47 3.43
N SER A 124 20.60 -18.98 2.21
CA SER A 124 19.54 -18.59 1.27
C SER A 124 18.74 -19.78 0.74
N CYS A 125 19.32 -20.99 0.77
CA CYS A 125 18.72 -22.22 0.29
C CYS A 125 19.16 -23.43 1.15
N PRO A 126 18.56 -23.63 2.34
CA PRO A 126 18.95 -24.72 3.22
C PRO A 126 18.59 -26.08 2.64
N THR A 127 19.49 -27.06 2.74
CA THR A 127 19.27 -28.41 2.18
C THR A 127 18.85 -29.45 3.23
N PHE A 128 18.68 -29.03 4.49
CA PHE A 128 18.36 -29.89 5.63
C PHE A 128 17.54 -29.12 6.68
N LEU A 129 16.96 -29.84 7.63
CA LEU A 129 16.22 -29.29 8.76
C LEU A 129 17.10 -29.25 10.02
N PRO A 130 17.15 -28.14 10.77
CA PRO A 130 17.71 -28.13 12.13
C PRO A 130 16.92 -29.01 13.09
N ARG A 131 17.50 -29.35 14.24
CA ARG A 131 16.79 -30.12 15.28
C ARG A 131 15.73 -29.32 16.04
N ASN A 132 15.92 -28.02 16.22
CA ASN A 132 14.98 -27.16 16.95
C ASN A 132 13.85 -26.67 16.05
N ARG A 133 12.62 -26.61 16.59
CA ARG A 133 11.43 -26.22 15.82
C ARG A 133 11.54 -24.84 15.16
N ASP A 134 12.06 -23.83 15.85
CA ASP A 134 12.23 -22.48 15.27
C ASP A 134 13.20 -22.49 14.07
N GLY A 135 14.26 -23.32 14.16
CA GLY A 135 15.19 -23.55 13.06
C GLY A 135 14.54 -24.29 11.89
N GLN A 136 13.67 -25.25 12.17
CA GLN A 136 12.89 -25.98 11.14
C GLN A 136 11.93 -25.06 10.40
N GLU A 137 11.16 -24.24 11.11
CA GLU A 137 10.26 -23.25 10.51
C GLU A 137 11.03 -22.36 9.51
N THR A 138 12.19 -21.84 9.93
CA THR A 138 13.04 -20.96 9.12
C THR A 138 13.68 -21.67 7.94
N ALA A 139 14.10 -22.92 8.13
CA ALA A 139 14.64 -23.73 7.06
C ALA A 139 13.57 -24.03 5.98
N ILE A 140 12.37 -24.43 6.39
CA ILE A 140 11.25 -24.73 5.49
C ILE A 140 10.89 -23.49 4.66
N ALA A 141 10.71 -22.33 5.30
CA ALA A 141 10.37 -21.09 4.60
C ALA A 141 11.47 -20.72 3.60
N SER A 142 12.73 -20.71 4.03
CA SER A 142 13.86 -20.33 3.16
C SER A 142 14.02 -21.29 1.98
N TYR A 143 13.80 -22.59 2.20
CA TYR A 143 13.83 -23.58 1.12
C TYR A 143 12.71 -23.34 0.10
N ILE A 144 11.47 -23.14 0.55
CA ILE A 144 10.33 -22.86 -0.33
C ILE A 144 10.60 -21.60 -1.16
N ILE A 145 11.02 -20.51 -0.52
CA ILE A 145 11.35 -19.26 -1.22
C ILE A 145 12.46 -19.49 -2.25
N CYS A 146 13.53 -20.19 -1.89
CA CYS A 146 14.63 -20.51 -2.80
C CYS A 146 14.16 -21.30 -4.03
N ILE A 147 13.39 -22.38 -3.83
CA ILE A 147 12.94 -23.26 -4.92
C ILE A 147 12.00 -22.50 -5.86
N VAL A 148 11.03 -21.76 -5.33
CA VAL A 148 10.09 -20.97 -6.14
C VAL A 148 10.81 -19.86 -6.90
N ALA A 149 11.73 -19.13 -6.25
CA ALA A 149 12.53 -18.08 -6.89
C ALA A 149 13.42 -18.64 -8.01
N THR A 150 14.06 -19.78 -7.77
CA THR A 150 14.92 -20.45 -8.74
C THR A 150 14.12 -20.91 -9.95
N TYR A 151 12.96 -21.55 -9.71
CA TYR A 151 12.07 -21.98 -10.78
C TYR A 151 11.53 -20.80 -11.61
N SER A 152 11.10 -19.72 -10.95
CA SER A 152 10.63 -18.49 -11.58
C SER A 152 11.69 -17.85 -12.49
N LYS A 153 12.93 -17.70 -12.01
CA LYS A 153 14.04 -17.13 -12.79
C LYS A 153 14.48 -18.06 -13.92
N LYS A 154 14.59 -19.36 -13.68
CA LYS A 154 15.00 -20.34 -14.69
C LYS A 154 14.03 -20.36 -15.87
N ASN A 155 12.73 -20.34 -15.59
CA ASN A 155 11.69 -20.50 -16.60
C ASN A 155 11.08 -19.16 -17.09
N GLN A 156 11.49 -18.03 -16.52
CA GLN A 156 10.94 -16.70 -16.82
C GLN A 156 9.42 -16.64 -16.59
N TYR A 157 9.00 -17.12 -15.42
CA TYR A 157 7.60 -17.07 -14.98
C TYR A 157 7.39 -16.09 -13.85
N LYS A 158 6.25 -15.39 -13.87
CA LYS A 158 5.76 -14.58 -12.77
C LYS A 158 4.65 -15.33 -12.04
N PHE A 159 4.92 -15.78 -10.82
CA PHE A 159 3.87 -16.30 -9.96
C PHE A 159 3.02 -15.14 -9.43
N LEU A 160 1.71 -15.18 -9.64
CA LEU A 160 0.79 -14.15 -9.16
C LEU A 160 0.17 -14.52 -7.80
N GLY A 161 -0.10 -15.81 -7.60
CA GLY A 161 -0.70 -16.32 -6.37
C GLY A 161 -0.23 -17.73 -6.06
N CYS A 162 -0.27 -18.09 -4.78
CA CYS A 162 0.11 -19.40 -4.29
C CYS A 162 -0.93 -19.94 -3.31
N GLY A 163 -1.55 -21.07 -3.62
CA GLY A 163 -2.46 -21.78 -2.72
C GLY A 163 -1.66 -22.55 -1.67
N LEU A 164 -1.91 -22.27 -0.39
CA LEU A 164 -1.21 -22.90 0.74
C LEU A 164 -2.15 -23.77 1.57
N SER A 165 -1.66 -24.92 2.03
CA SER A 165 -2.36 -25.73 3.03
C SER A 165 -2.21 -25.16 4.45
N GLN A 166 -3.11 -25.55 5.36
CA GLN A 166 -3.04 -25.12 6.75
C GLN A 166 -1.88 -25.80 7.49
N GLU A 167 -1.55 -27.04 7.12
CA GLU A 167 -0.42 -27.81 7.64
C GLU A 167 0.90 -27.09 7.39
N LEU A 168 1.06 -26.45 6.23
CA LEU A 168 2.24 -25.65 5.93
C LEU A 168 2.42 -24.49 6.91
N LEU A 169 1.34 -23.78 7.24
CA LEU A 169 1.41 -22.65 8.14
C LEU A 169 1.50 -23.04 9.61
N GLN A 170 1.17 -24.28 9.96
CA GLN A 170 1.42 -24.81 11.30
C GLN A 170 2.91 -25.12 11.50
N LEU A 171 3.61 -25.60 10.46
CA LEU A 171 5.03 -25.91 10.51
C LEU A 171 5.94 -24.71 10.20
N SER A 172 5.47 -23.79 9.34
CA SER A 172 6.23 -22.60 8.95
C SER A 172 5.32 -21.39 8.71
N PRO A 173 4.78 -20.78 9.79
CA PRO A 173 3.91 -19.60 9.74
C PRO A 173 4.43 -18.44 8.87
N GLN A 174 5.74 -18.18 8.88
CA GLN A 174 6.32 -17.07 8.12
C GLN A 174 6.36 -17.28 6.60
N THR A 175 6.12 -18.49 6.09
CA THR A 175 6.21 -18.80 4.65
C THR A 175 5.29 -17.89 3.83
N ALA A 176 4.06 -17.65 4.27
CA ALA A 176 3.11 -16.81 3.55
C ALA A 176 3.61 -15.36 3.41
N ALA A 177 3.98 -14.74 4.52
CA ALA A 177 4.47 -13.36 4.52
C ALA A 177 5.74 -13.19 3.65
N ARG A 178 6.63 -14.20 3.66
CA ARG A 178 7.85 -14.19 2.84
C ARG A 178 7.56 -14.36 1.34
N LEU A 179 6.59 -15.18 0.95
CA LEU A 179 6.17 -15.29 -0.47
C LEU A 179 5.73 -13.93 -1.02
N TRP A 180 5.01 -13.15 -0.22
CA TRP A 180 4.57 -11.82 -0.59
C TRP A 180 5.72 -10.79 -0.58
N ALA A 181 6.50 -10.75 0.51
CA ALA A 181 7.55 -9.77 0.70
C ALA A 181 8.72 -9.96 -0.27
N GLU A 182 9.20 -11.20 -0.46
CA GLU A 182 10.43 -11.48 -1.22
C GLU A 182 10.17 -11.83 -2.69
N LEU A 183 9.04 -12.46 -3.00
CA LEU A 183 8.75 -12.97 -4.35
C LEU A 183 7.53 -12.30 -5.01
N ASP A 184 6.84 -11.40 -4.29
CA ASP A 184 5.66 -10.72 -4.78
C ASP A 184 4.58 -11.69 -5.30
N ILE A 185 4.34 -12.76 -4.52
CA ILE A 185 3.33 -13.77 -4.78
C ILE A 185 2.25 -13.64 -3.70
N VAL A 186 0.97 -13.56 -4.07
CA VAL A 186 -0.12 -13.48 -3.09
C VAL A 186 -0.37 -14.86 -2.46
N PRO A 187 -0.06 -15.08 -1.17
CA PRO A 187 -0.29 -16.36 -0.50
C PRO A 187 -1.76 -16.51 -0.10
N VAL A 188 -2.47 -17.50 -0.64
CA VAL A 188 -3.88 -17.77 -0.33
C VAL A 188 -4.01 -19.08 0.43
N VAL A 189 -4.39 -19.00 1.70
CA VAL A 189 -4.60 -20.17 2.56
C VAL A 189 -5.93 -20.82 2.24
N ILE A 190 -5.89 -22.11 1.91
CA ILE A 190 -7.09 -22.91 1.64
C ILE A 190 -7.45 -23.71 2.90
N PRO A 191 -8.64 -23.51 3.49
CA PRO A 191 -9.08 -24.25 4.66
C PRO A 191 -9.18 -25.76 4.41
N GLY A 192 -8.90 -26.56 5.43
CA GLY A 192 -9.08 -28.02 5.36
C GLY A 192 -10.52 -28.42 4.99
N SER A 193 -11.53 -27.65 5.43
CA SER A 193 -12.95 -27.88 5.10
C SER A 193 -13.27 -27.75 3.61
N GLU A 194 -12.42 -27.05 2.85
CA GLU A 194 -12.56 -26.88 1.41
C GLU A 194 -11.65 -27.85 0.65
N GLY A 195 -11.07 -28.84 1.33
CA GLY A 195 -10.12 -29.80 0.76
C GLY A 195 -8.69 -29.24 0.64
N GLY A 196 -8.32 -28.30 1.51
CA GLY A 196 -6.96 -27.77 1.62
C GLY A 196 -6.07 -28.55 2.60
N SER A 197 -6.45 -29.79 2.93
CA SER A 197 -5.77 -30.64 3.92
C SER A 197 -5.56 -32.06 3.40
N LEU A 198 -4.36 -32.60 3.61
CA LEU A 198 -4.03 -33.99 3.26
C LEU A 198 -4.91 -34.97 4.04
N PHE A 199 -5.19 -34.68 5.31
CA PHE A 199 -6.06 -35.51 6.14
C PHE A 199 -7.44 -35.64 5.51
N SER A 200 -8.05 -34.50 5.13
CA SER A 200 -9.36 -34.50 4.47
C SER A 200 -9.33 -35.21 3.10
N GLY A 201 -8.26 -35.01 2.32
CA GLY A 201 -8.08 -35.68 1.03
C GLY A 201 -7.97 -37.20 1.19
N ARG A 202 -7.24 -37.67 2.20
CA ARG A 202 -7.02 -39.10 2.45
C ARG A 202 -8.21 -39.85 3.02
N ILE A 203 -9.19 -39.14 3.56
CA ILE A 203 -10.51 -39.74 3.86
C ILE A 203 -11.22 -40.17 2.57
N VAL A 204 -11.02 -39.43 1.47
CA VAL A 204 -11.60 -39.74 0.16
C VAL A 204 -10.73 -40.72 -0.61
N ASP A 205 -9.42 -40.47 -0.68
CA ASP A 205 -8.43 -41.35 -1.31
C ASP A 205 -7.19 -41.53 -0.42
N PRO A 206 -7.00 -42.69 0.22
CA PRO A 206 -5.86 -42.98 1.08
C PRO A 206 -4.48 -42.83 0.41
N THR A 207 -4.42 -42.81 -0.93
CA THR A 207 -3.16 -42.74 -1.69
C THR A 207 -2.71 -41.30 -2.00
N LEU A 208 -3.56 -40.31 -1.72
CA LEU A 208 -3.33 -38.91 -2.07
C LEU A 208 -2.03 -38.35 -1.47
N GLY A 209 -1.15 -37.89 -2.36
CA GLY A 209 0.16 -37.33 -2.08
C GLY A 209 0.18 -35.81 -1.91
N VAL A 210 1.35 -35.27 -1.58
CA VAL A 210 1.58 -33.82 -1.47
C VAL A 210 1.47 -33.12 -2.83
N ASP A 211 1.81 -33.80 -3.92
CA ASP A 211 1.72 -33.34 -5.31
C ASP A 211 0.28 -33.11 -5.75
N GLU A 212 -0.60 -34.10 -5.58
CA GLU A 212 -2.01 -34.00 -5.96
C GLU A 212 -2.75 -32.93 -5.13
N LEU A 213 -2.43 -32.80 -3.84
CA LEU A 213 -2.98 -31.72 -3.03
C LEU A 213 -2.44 -30.36 -3.48
N ALA A 214 -1.13 -30.23 -3.75
CA ALA A 214 -0.54 -28.99 -4.26
C ALA A 214 -1.24 -28.56 -5.57
N ASP A 215 -1.50 -29.49 -6.48
CA ASP A 215 -2.27 -29.23 -7.71
C ASP A 215 -3.68 -28.69 -7.40
N SER A 216 -4.40 -29.35 -6.48
CA SER A 216 -5.72 -28.89 -6.02
C SER A 216 -5.69 -27.49 -5.40
N LEU A 217 -4.67 -27.18 -4.59
CA LEU A 217 -4.47 -25.87 -3.98
C LEU A 217 -4.22 -24.78 -5.03
N SER A 218 -3.42 -25.07 -6.06
CA SER A 218 -3.13 -24.12 -7.15
C SER A 218 -4.41 -23.71 -7.89
N ARG A 219 -5.26 -24.69 -8.23
CA ARG A 219 -6.57 -24.45 -8.89
C ARG A 219 -7.53 -23.65 -8.01
N LYS A 220 -7.58 -23.94 -6.72
CA LYS A 220 -8.42 -23.18 -5.77
C LYS A 220 -7.90 -21.75 -5.61
N CYS A 221 -6.59 -21.56 -5.51
CA CYS A 221 -5.98 -20.23 -5.49
C CYS A 221 -6.40 -19.39 -6.70
N LEU A 222 -6.32 -19.96 -7.90
CA LEU A 222 -6.71 -19.29 -9.15
C LEU A 222 -8.16 -18.76 -9.11
N SER A 223 -9.09 -19.47 -8.44
CA SER A 223 -10.50 -19.07 -8.36
C SER A 223 -10.72 -17.71 -7.65
N PHE A 224 -9.76 -17.27 -6.84
CA PHE A 224 -9.82 -15.99 -6.14
C PHE A 224 -9.33 -14.80 -6.98
N PHE A 225 -8.81 -15.04 -8.19
CA PHE A 225 -8.31 -14.00 -9.09
C PHE A 225 -9.37 -13.60 -10.13
N GLY A 226 -9.39 -12.30 -10.44
CA GLY A 226 -10.26 -11.68 -11.44
C GLY A 226 -9.66 -11.70 -12.85
N PRO A 227 -10.39 -11.18 -13.85
CA PRO A 227 -9.93 -11.11 -15.25
C PRO A 227 -8.69 -10.23 -15.46
N ASN A 228 -8.36 -9.37 -14.49
CA ASN A 228 -7.17 -8.51 -14.54
C ASN A 228 -5.97 -9.13 -13.80
N SER A 229 -5.99 -10.44 -13.54
CA SER A 229 -4.92 -11.13 -12.79
C SER A 229 -4.69 -10.58 -11.37
N GLN A 230 -5.71 -9.94 -10.78
CA GLN A 230 -5.68 -9.39 -9.41
C GLN A 230 -6.64 -10.16 -8.49
N PRO A 231 -6.34 -10.28 -7.17
CA PRO A 231 -7.27 -10.81 -6.20
C PRO A 231 -8.62 -10.08 -6.24
N ARG A 232 -9.72 -10.83 -6.20
CA ARG A 232 -11.07 -10.27 -6.21
C ARG A 232 -11.36 -9.57 -4.88
N VAL A 233 -11.90 -8.36 -4.96
CA VAL A 233 -12.48 -7.72 -3.77
C VAL A 233 -13.73 -8.49 -3.36
N GLN A 234 -13.72 -8.97 -2.11
CA GLN A 234 -14.81 -9.76 -1.55
C GLN A 234 -15.68 -8.89 -0.65
N VAL A 235 -16.98 -8.88 -0.93
CA VAL A 235 -18.00 -8.21 -0.12
C VAL A 235 -19.09 -9.23 0.17
N GLY A 236 -19.22 -9.59 1.45
CA GLY A 236 -20.17 -10.60 1.89
C GLY A 236 -21.63 -10.16 1.72
N LEU A 237 -22.57 -11.08 1.95
CA LEU A 237 -24.01 -10.88 1.74
C LEU A 237 -24.60 -9.65 2.48
N THR A 238 -24.05 -9.33 3.65
CA THR A 238 -24.45 -8.19 4.51
C THR A 238 -23.65 -6.92 4.22
N ASN A 239 -22.88 -6.93 3.14
CA ASN A 239 -21.91 -5.93 2.74
C ASN A 239 -20.79 -5.66 3.75
N LYS A 240 -20.40 -6.71 4.50
CA LYS A 240 -19.11 -6.72 5.21
C LYS A 240 -18.00 -6.86 4.18
N VAL A 241 -16.98 -6.01 4.23
CA VAL A 241 -15.79 -6.17 3.41
C VAL A 241 -14.96 -7.32 3.97
N GLU A 242 -14.70 -8.32 3.14
CA GLU A 242 -13.90 -9.50 3.48
C GLU A 242 -12.45 -9.23 3.11
N VAL A 243 -11.81 -8.34 3.87
CA VAL A 243 -10.41 -7.92 3.71
C VAL A 243 -9.50 -9.14 3.59
N ASP A 244 -8.57 -9.09 2.64
CA ASP A 244 -7.63 -10.17 2.34
C ASP A 244 -8.30 -11.52 2.07
N LEU A 245 -9.36 -11.52 1.26
CA LEU A 245 -10.16 -12.72 0.95
C LEU A 245 -10.71 -13.39 2.23
N ALA A 246 -11.24 -12.58 3.15
CA ALA A 246 -11.63 -13.00 4.50
C ALA A 246 -10.45 -13.61 5.30
N SER A 247 -9.32 -12.89 5.33
CA SER A 247 -8.07 -13.29 6.00
C SER A 247 -7.40 -14.56 5.45
N ARG A 248 -7.78 -15.01 4.25
CA ARG A 248 -7.09 -16.10 3.55
C ARG A 248 -5.80 -15.64 2.91
N ALA A 249 -5.76 -14.39 2.43
CA ALA A 249 -4.53 -13.82 1.90
C ALA A 249 -3.63 -13.35 3.04
N GLN A 250 -2.60 -14.13 3.39
CA GLN A 250 -1.72 -13.82 4.52
C GLN A 250 -0.48 -13.04 4.07
N LEU A 251 -0.67 -11.76 3.76
CA LEU A 251 0.37 -10.92 3.16
C LEU A 251 1.50 -10.55 4.14
N THR A 252 1.18 -10.39 5.42
CA THR A 252 2.10 -9.79 6.41
C THR A 252 2.10 -10.55 7.72
N ALA A 253 3.23 -10.51 8.44
CA ALA A 253 3.38 -11.03 9.79
C ALA A 253 3.51 -9.92 10.83
N LEU A 254 3.17 -10.22 12.09
CA LEU A 254 3.23 -9.24 13.18
C LEU A 254 4.65 -8.68 13.40
N ALA A 255 5.67 -9.52 13.25
CA ALA A 255 7.08 -9.14 13.39
C ALA A 255 7.51 -8.06 12.39
N GLN A 256 6.95 -8.05 11.17
CA GLN A 256 7.26 -7.02 10.17
C GLN A 256 6.78 -5.64 10.64
N TYR A 257 5.57 -5.55 11.22
CA TYR A 257 5.05 -4.31 11.77
C TYR A 257 5.81 -3.84 13.02
N GLU A 258 6.28 -4.76 13.86
CA GLU A 258 7.11 -4.41 15.02
C GLU A 258 8.44 -3.78 14.58
N GLN A 259 9.05 -4.31 13.52
CA GLN A 259 10.34 -3.84 13.00
C GLN A 259 10.24 -2.55 12.19
N SER A 260 9.05 -2.19 11.69
CA SER A 260 8.87 -1.00 10.84
C SER A 260 8.60 0.30 11.59
N VAL A 261 8.44 0.26 12.92
CA VAL A 261 8.15 1.45 13.73
C VAL A 261 9.03 1.51 14.96
N ASN A 262 9.05 2.66 15.62
CA ASN A 262 9.79 2.81 16.87
C ASN A 262 9.20 1.92 17.98
N GLY A 263 10.04 1.40 18.87
CA GLY A 263 9.59 0.52 19.98
C GLY A 263 8.57 1.19 20.92
N SER A 264 8.59 2.52 21.04
CA SER A 264 7.57 3.27 21.76
C SER A 264 6.21 3.18 21.07
N THR A 265 6.18 3.31 19.73
CA THR A 265 4.98 3.20 18.88
C THR A 265 4.40 1.81 19.02
N TRP A 266 5.23 0.78 18.85
CA TRP A 266 4.83 -0.60 19.04
C TRP A 266 4.24 -0.87 20.42
N SER A 267 4.90 -0.40 21.48
CA SER A 267 4.41 -0.54 22.86
C SER A 267 3.02 0.07 23.06
N ALA A 268 2.74 1.22 22.44
CA ALA A 268 1.42 1.86 22.51
C ALA A 268 0.36 1.03 21.75
N ALA A 269 0.69 0.48 20.58
CA ALA A 269 -0.21 -0.41 19.84
C ALA A 269 -0.57 -1.67 20.64
N LEU A 270 0.42 -2.29 21.29
CA LEU A 270 0.20 -3.45 22.17
C LEU A 270 -0.66 -3.10 23.37
N LYS A 271 -0.43 -1.96 24.02
CA LYS A 271 -1.24 -1.51 25.17
C LYS A 271 -2.73 -1.44 24.81
N TYR A 272 -3.08 -0.72 23.74
CA TYR A 272 -4.48 -0.53 23.39
C TYR A 272 -5.12 -1.80 22.82
N SER A 273 -4.40 -2.57 22.00
CA SER A 273 -4.93 -3.85 21.50
C SER A 273 -5.21 -4.85 22.62
N GLN A 274 -4.34 -4.93 23.64
CA GLN A 274 -4.59 -5.75 24.83
C GLN A 274 -5.81 -5.27 25.62
N ALA A 275 -5.93 -3.95 25.84
CA ALA A 275 -7.07 -3.38 26.56
C ALA A 275 -8.41 -3.68 25.87
N LEU A 276 -8.49 -3.50 24.55
CA LEU A 276 -9.69 -3.80 23.77
C LEU A 276 -10.05 -5.29 23.81
N LYS A 277 -9.05 -6.17 23.65
CA LYS A 277 -9.26 -7.64 23.71
C LYS A 277 -9.75 -8.12 25.07
N GLN A 278 -9.10 -7.67 26.15
CA GLN A 278 -9.47 -8.06 27.52
C GLN A 278 -10.89 -7.62 27.87
N LYS A 279 -11.32 -6.47 27.34
CA LYS A 279 -12.68 -5.93 27.52
C LYS A 279 -13.69 -6.45 26.47
N GLY A 280 -13.25 -7.27 25.52
CA GLY A 280 -14.09 -7.82 24.44
C GLY A 280 -14.75 -6.75 23.56
N LYS A 281 -14.07 -5.61 23.34
CA LYS A 281 -14.65 -4.47 22.61
C LYS A 281 -14.70 -4.73 21.10
N LYS A 282 -15.84 -4.39 20.50
CA LYS A 282 -16.11 -4.52 19.06
C LYS A 282 -16.17 -3.16 18.39
N MET A 283 -15.63 -3.06 17.18
CA MET A 283 -15.59 -1.82 16.41
C MET A 283 -16.08 -2.02 14.98
N ALA A 284 -16.66 -0.99 14.38
CA ALA A 284 -17.02 -1.01 12.97
C ALA A 284 -16.68 0.30 12.25
N PHE A 285 -16.02 0.17 11.09
CA PHE A 285 -15.88 1.25 10.09
C PHE A 285 -16.98 1.16 9.04
N PHE A 286 -17.46 2.33 8.61
CA PHE A 286 -18.38 2.50 7.49
C PHE A 286 -17.78 3.46 6.46
N SER A 287 -17.60 3.02 5.22
CA SER A 287 -17.16 3.86 4.10
C SER A 287 -17.98 3.58 2.83
N ALA A 288 -17.85 4.44 1.81
CA ALA A 288 -18.69 4.36 0.61
C ALA A 288 -18.33 3.24 -0.37
N THR A 289 -17.06 2.82 -0.41
CA THR A 289 -16.53 1.85 -1.38
C THR A 289 -15.49 0.91 -0.74
N PRO A 290 -15.45 -0.38 -1.12
CA PRO A 290 -14.45 -1.34 -0.65
C PRO A 290 -13.13 -1.31 -1.46
N GLN A 291 -13.09 -0.56 -2.56
CA GLN A 291 -11.95 -0.51 -3.47
C GLN A 291 -11.82 0.87 -4.11
N GLY A 292 -10.59 1.30 -4.37
CA GLY A 292 -10.29 2.59 -4.97
C GLY A 292 -10.29 3.73 -3.96
N GLY A 293 -9.49 4.76 -4.26
CA GLY A 293 -9.29 5.92 -3.37
C GLY A 293 -8.43 5.61 -2.13
N GLY A 294 -8.01 6.68 -1.44
CA GLY A 294 -7.12 6.57 -0.27
C GLY A 294 -7.76 5.87 0.94
N VAL A 295 -9.07 6.05 1.15
CA VAL A 295 -9.77 5.47 2.31
C VAL A 295 -9.81 3.94 2.24
N ALA A 296 -10.16 3.35 1.09
CA ALA A 296 -10.23 1.91 0.96
C ALA A 296 -8.85 1.26 1.19
N LEU A 297 -7.78 1.83 0.62
CA LEU A 297 -6.40 1.37 0.81
C LEU A 297 -6.01 1.35 2.30
N MET A 298 -6.25 2.45 3.01
CA MET A 298 -6.00 2.53 4.46
C MET A 298 -6.78 1.48 5.25
N ARG A 299 -8.05 1.22 4.88
CA ARG A 299 -8.91 0.29 5.62
C ARG A 299 -8.51 -1.17 5.40
N HIS A 300 -8.07 -1.56 4.21
CA HIS A 300 -7.53 -2.90 3.98
C HIS A 300 -6.33 -3.17 4.89
N ALA A 301 -5.36 -2.26 4.92
CA ALA A 301 -4.18 -2.40 5.77
C ALA A 301 -4.50 -2.39 7.27
N LEU A 302 -5.37 -1.47 7.71
CA LEU A 302 -5.75 -1.36 9.12
C LEU A 302 -6.47 -2.61 9.63
N ILE A 303 -7.43 -3.13 8.86
CA ILE A 303 -8.18 -4.32 9.24
C ILE A 303 -7.28 -5.56 9.22
N ARG A 304 -6.36 -5.69 8.25
CA ARG A 304 -5.32 -6.72 8.23
C ARG A 304 -4.51 -6.71 9.52
N PHE A 305 -4.00 -5.55 9.91
CA PHE A 305 -3.20 -5.40 11.12
C PHE A 305 -4.00 -5.71 12.39
N TYR A 306 -5.28 -5.30 12.46
CA TYR A 306 -6.16 -5.67 13.58
C TYR A 306 -6.44 -7.16 13.68
N HIS A 307 -6.60 -7.87 12.56
CA HIS A 307 -6.72 -9.33 12.57
C HIS A 307 -5.46 -9.98 13.15
N LEU A 308 -4.26 -9.52 12.79
CA LEU A 308 -3.00 -10.02 13.37
C LEU A 308 -2.89 -9.75 14.88
N LEU A 309 -3.39 -8.60 15.34
CA LEU A 309 -3.43 -8.27 16.76
C LEU A 309 -4.57 -8.98 17.53
N GLY A 310 -5.53 -9.59 16.83
CA GLY A 310 -6.74 -10.18 17.41
C GLY A 310 -7.76 -9.16 17.91
N VAL A 311 -7.76 -7.94 17.36
CA VAL A 311 -8.71 -6.87 17.70
C VAL A 311 -9.99 -7.04 16.86
N ASP A 312 -11.17 -7.06 17.51
CA ASP A 312 -12.46 -7.22 16.82
C ASP A 312 -12.90 -5.91 16.17
N CYS A 313 -12.48 -5.74 14.91
CA CYS A 313 -12.85 -4.62 14.08
C CYS A 313 -13.38 -5.11 12.74
N THR A 314 -14.50 -4.54 12.29
CA THR A 314 -15.14 -4.89 11.03
C THR A 314 -15.30 -3.67 10.13
N TRP A 315 -15.36 -3.88 8.82
CA TRP A 315 -15.55 -2.81 7.85
C TRP A 315 -16.74 -3.13 6.94
N TRP A 316 -17.59 -2.13 6.74
CA TRP A 316 -18.87 -2.25 6.05
C TRP A 316 -19.02 -1.16 5.00
N VAL A 317 -19.58 -1.54 3.85
CA VAL A 317 -19.82 -0.64 2.71
C VAL A 317 -21.25 -0.81 2.21
N PRO A 318 -21.93 0.25 1.76
CA PRO A 318 -23.27 0.12 1.21
C PRO A 318 -23.22 -0.59 -0.16
N LYS A 319 -24.38 -1.09 -0.61
CA LYS A 319 -24.49 -1.60 -1.98
C LYS A 319 -24.22 -0.48 -3.00
N PRO A 320 -23.43 -0.74 -4.05
CA PRO A 320 -23.11 0.28 -5.04
C PRO A 320 -24.38 0.77 -5.75
N LYS A 321 -24.52 2.10 -5.86
CA LYS A 321 -25.64 2.75 -6.55
C LYS A 321 -25.08 3.91 -7.39
N PRO A 322 -24.82 3.71 -8.70
CA PRO A 322 -24.07 4.68 -9.53
C PRO A 322 -24.64 6.11 -9.52
N GLU A 323 -25.95 6.25 -9.49
CA GLU A 323 -26.63 7.56 -9.39
C GLU A 323 -26.27 8.30 -8.09
N VAL A 324 -26.10 7.59 -6.97
CA VAL A 324 -25.69 8.20 -5.69
C VAL A 324 -24.24 8.65 -5.76
N PHE A 325 -23.35 7.83 -6.34
CA PHE A 325 -21.93 8.18 -6.46
C PHE A 325 -21.71 9.44 -7.30
N ARG A 326 -22.54 9.65 -8.33
CA ARG A 326 -22.51 10.90 -9.10
C ARG A 326 -22.85 12.11 -8.23
N VAL A 327 -23.90 12.02 -7.41
CA VAL A 327 -24.29 13.10 -6.49
C VAL A 327 -23.22 13.34 -5.43
N THR A 328 -22.65 12.28 -4.85
CA THR A 328 -21.62 12.43 -3.80
C THR A 328 -20.31 13.00 -4.36
N LYS A 329 -19.93 12.69 -5.61
CA LYS A 329 -18.79 13.35 -6.29
C LYS A 329 -19.07 14.82 -6.57
N THR A 330 -20.26 15.18 -7.05
CA THR A 330 -20.63 16.60 -7.20
C THR A 330 -20.54 17.32 -5.85
N ASN A 331 -21.06 16.73 -4.78
CA ASN A 331 -20.96 17.30 -3.43
C ASN A 331 -19.50 17.44 -2.96
N HIS A 332 -18.65 16.47 -3.25
CA HIS A 332 -17.20 16.54 -2.98
C HIS A 332 -16.56 17.74 -3.70
N ASN A 333 -16.84 17.91 -5.00
CA ASN A 333 -16.34 19.02 -5.80
C ASN A 333 -16.87 20.38 -5.29
N ILE A 334 -18.13 20.44 -4.83
CA ILE A 334 -18.72 21.62 -4.20
C ILE A 334 -18.02 21.95 -2.87
N LEU A 335 -17.77 20.95 -2.02
CA LEU A 335 -17.10 21.15 -0.72
C LEU A 335 -15.66 21.63 -0.87
N GLN A 336 -14.97 21.18 -1.92
CA GLN A 336 -13.64 21.65 -2.30
C GLN A 336 -13.64 22.99 -3.06
N GLY A 337 -14.81 23.46 -3.51
CA GLY A 337 -15.00 24.68 -4.29
C GLY A 337 -14.52 24.59 -5.75
N VAL A 338 -14.41 23.39 -6.31
CA VAL A 338 -14.00 23.14 -7.71
C VAL A 338 -15.20 22.88 -8.65
N ALA A 339 -16.40 22.77 -8.08
CA ALA A 339 -17.66 22.65 -8.83
C ALA A 339 -18.07 23.96 -9.51
N ALA A 340 -18.98 23.86 -10.48
CA ALA A 340 -19.52 25.03 -11.17
C ALA A 340 -20.38 25.89 -10.21
N PRO A 341 -20.37 27.24 -10.34
CA PRO A 341 -21.05 28.15 -9.42
C PRO A 341 -22.56 27.94 -9.27
N GLU A 342 -23.21 27.28 -10.21
CA GLU A 342 -24.65 26.97 -10.27
C GLU A 342 -25.00 25.58 -9.73
N GLU A 343 -24.03 24.68 -9.55
CA GLU A 343 -24.31 23.34 -9.02
C GLU A 343 -24.75 23.44 -7.56
N ARG A 344 -25.89 22.81 -7.23
CA ARG A 344 -26.46 22.80 -5.88
C ARG A 344 -26.91 21.39 -5.49
N LEU A 345 -26.89 21.12 -4.19
CA LEU A 345 -27.46 19.90 -3.60
C LEU A 345 -28.97 20.11 -3.35
N THR A 346 -29.80 19.57 -4.24
CA THR A 346 -31.26 19.66 -4.14
C THR A 346 -31.83 18.71 -3.08
N GLU A 347 -33.04 19.00 -2.59
CA GLU A 347 -33.74 18.13 -1.62
C GLU A 347 -33.97 16.70 -2.13
N GLU A 348 -34.30 16.55 -3.42
CA GLU A 348 -34.43 15.24 -4.07
C GLU A 348 -33.12 14.43 -3.98
N ARG A 349 -31.99 15.07 -4.26
CA ARG A 349 -30.65 14.45 -4.17
C ARG A 349 -30.27 14.13 -2.73
N GLN A 350 -30.66 14.98 -1.78
CA GLN A 350 -30.48 14.72 -0.34
C GLN A 350 -31.26 13.48 0.09
N GLN A 351 -32.53 13.38 -0.32
CA GLN A 351 -33.38 12.24 0.00
C GLN A 351 -32.86 10.96 -0.65
N LEU A 352 -32.38 11.03 -1.89
CA LEU A 352 -31.76 9.90 -2.59
C LEU A 352 -30.58 9.30 -1.80
N ILE A 353 -29.70 10.14 -1.26
CA ILE A 353 -28.57 9.69 -0.44
C ILE A 353 -29.08 9.08 0.87
N LYS A 354 -30.02 9.75 1.57
CA LYS A 354 -30.59 9.25 2.81
C LYS A 354 -31.26 7.89 2.62
N ASP A 355 -32.15 7.74 1.65
CA ASP A 355 -32.87 6.50 1.36
C ASP A 355 -31.90 5.34 1.07
N TRP A 356 -30.82 5.63 0.35
CA TRP A 356 -29.79 4.64 0.08
C TRP A 356 -29.11 4.16 1.37
N ILE A 357 -28.72 5.06 2.27
CA ILE A 357 -28.08 4.70 3.55
C ILE A 357 -29.06 3.95 4.45
N PHE A 358 -30.27 4.48 4.66
CA PHE A 358 -31.29 3.87 5.51
C PHE A 358 -31.72 2.49 5.00
N SER A 359 -31.87 2.32 3.68
CA SER A 359 -32.22 1.02 3.08
C SER A 359 -31.13 -0.04 3.33
N ASN A 360 -29.85 0.32 3.18
CA ASN A 360 -28.74 -0.58 3.50
C ASN A 360 -28.71 -0.91 5.00
N ALA A 361 -28.82 0.11 5.86
CA ALA A 361 -28.73 -0.06 7.30
C ALA A 361 -29.87 -0.92 7.86
N ASN A 362 -31.12 -0.61 7.50
CA ASN A 362 -32.30 -1.32 7.99
C ASN A 362 -32.34 -2.78 7.52
N ARG A 363 -31.84 -3.05 6.31
CA ARG A 363 -31.85 -4.40 5.75
C ARG A 363 -30.72 -5.28 6.28
N TYR A 364 -29.54 -4.72 6.53
CA TYR A 364 -28.34 -5.51 6.77
C TYR A 364 -27.63 -5.23 8.09
N TRP A 365 -27.70 -4.00 8.61
CA TRP A 365 -26.78 -3.55 9.68
C TRP A 365 -27.43 -3.37 11.05
N THR A 366 -28.72 -3.06 11.11
CA THR A 366 -29.47 -2.87 12.38
C THR A 366 -30.11 -4.15 12.90
N ARG A 367 -30.13 -5.23 12.10
CA ARG A 367 -30.64 -6.55 12.52
C ARG A 367 -29.84 -7.11 13.72
N PRO A 368 -30.41 -8.02 14.54
CA PRO A 368 -29.66 -8.69 15.61
C PRO A 368 -28.33 -9.29 15.11
N GLY A 369 -27.24 -9.02 15.83
CA GLY A 369 -25.87 -9.38 15.45
C GLY A 369 -25.26 -8.54 14.33
N GLY A 370 -25.98 -7.58 13.76
CA GLY A 370 -25.46 -6.60 12.81
C GLY A 370 -24.69 -5.47 13.53
N PRO A 371 -23.76 -4.79 12.84
CA PRO A 371 -22.87 -3.82 13.48
C PRO A 371 -23.59 -2.63 14.11
N LEU A 372 -24.72 -2.18 13.54
CA LEU A 372 -25.47 -1.01 14.03
C LEU A 372 -26.59 -1.38 15.00
N ALA A 373 -26.85 -2.66 15.26
CA ALA A 373 -27.80 -3.10 16.27
C ALA A 373 -27.45 -2.53 17.66
N PRO A 374 -28.39 -2.52 18.63
CA PRO A 374 -28.06 -2.24 20.02
C PRO A 374 -26.95 -3.18 20.52
N ARG A 375 -26.05 -2.69 21.39
CA ARG A 375 -24.98 -3.53 21.96
C ARG A 375 -25.51 -4.78 22.67
N SER A 376 -26.68 -4.66 23.31
CA SER A 376 -27.39 -5.78 23.94
C SER A 376 -27.85 -6.88 22.95
N GLN A 377 -27.88 -6.58 21.66
CA GLN A 377 -28.22 -7.52 20.58
C GLN A 377 -27.00 -7.87 19.71
N GLY A 378 -25.78 -7.63 20.21
CA GLY A 378 -24.54 -7.99 19.52
C GLY A 378 -24.00 -6.94 18.56
N GLY A 379 -24.55 -5.72 18.55
CA GLY A 379 -23.95 -4.58 17.82
C GLY A 379 -22.61 -4.14 18.42
N VAL A 380 -21.88 -3.31 17.67
CA VAL A 380 -20.51 -2.91 18.07
C VAL A 380 -20.50 -1.87 19.20
N ASP A 381 -19.38 -1.80 19.92
CA ASP A 381 -19.16 -0.85 21.00
C ASP A 381 -18.81 0.55 20.51
N CYS A 382 -18.15 0.68 19.36
CA CYS A 382 -17.76 1.96 18.78
C CYS A 382 -17.94 1.96 17.25
N VAL A 383 -18.52 3.04 16.72
CA VAL A 383 -18.77 3.21 15.29
C VAL A 383 -17.90 4.33 14.73
N PHE A 384 -17.25 4.06 13.60
CA PHE A 384 -16.45 5.01 12.84
C PHE A 384 -17.10 5.22 11.47
N VAL A 385 -17.37 6.47 11.10
CA VAL A 385 -17.98 6.83 9.81
C VAL A 385 -16.97 7.63 9.00
N ASP A 386 -16.55 7.08 7.86
CA ASP A 386 -15.64 7.74 6.94
C ASP A 386 -16.41 8.56 5.89
N ASP A 387 -15.95 9.79 5.73
CA ASP A 387 -16.28 10.77 4.70
C ASP A 387 -17.74 11.25 4.60
N PRO A 388 -17.94 12.39 3.89
CA PRO A 388 -19.25 12.99 3.64
C PRO A 388 -20.33 12.19 2.92
N GLN A 389 -20.04 11.00 2.39
CA GLN A 389 -21.01 10.26 1.56
C GLN A 389 -22.06 9.56 2.43
N MET A 390 -21.77 9.27 3.70
CA MET A 390 -22.67 8.50 4.58
C MET A 390 -22.96 9.12 5.95
N PRO A 391 -23.27 10.42 6.05
CA PRO A 391 -23.45 11.08 7.35
C PRO A 391 -24.66 10.55 8.14
N ALA A 392 -25.67 9.98 7.47
CA ALA A 392 -26.85 9.40 8.11
C ALA A 392 -26.55 8.18 9.01
N ILE A 393 -25.37 7.54 8.86
CA ILE A 393 -24.97 6.44 9.76
C ILE A 393 -24.87 6.92 11.21
N VAL A 394 -24.49 8.19 11.42
CA VAL A 394 -24.42 8.78 12.76
C VAL A 394 -25.81 8.80 13.41
N GLU A 395 -26.81 9.30 12.69
CA GLU A 395 -28.21 9.35 13.13
C GLU A 395 -28.74 7.94 13.43
N ILE A 396 -28.53 6.99 12.51
CA ILE A 396 -28.97 5.60 12.69
C ILE A 396 -28.29 4.97 13.90
N ALA A 397 -26.98 5.15 14.06
CA ALA A 397 -26.23 4.55 15.15
C ALA A 397 -26.71 5.06 16.52
N LYS A 398 -26.96 6.36 16.65
CA LYS A 398 -27.49 6.99 17.87
C LYS A 398 -28.95 6.62 18.13
N ALA A 399 -29.77 6.45 17.09
CA ALA A 399 -31.15 5.99 17.25
C ALA A 399 -31.24 4.55 17.80
N GLN A 400 -30.32 3.67 17.41
CA GLN A 400 -30.26 2.28 17.88
C GLN A 400 -29.66 2.14 19.29
N ASP A 401 -28.65 2.96 19.62
CA ASP A 401 -28.03 3.01 20.95
C ASP A 401 -27.52 4.43 21.21
N PRO A 402 -28.29 5.28 21.92
CA PRO A 402 -27.94 6.69 22.12
C PRO A 402 -26.61 6.92 22.84
N THR A 403 -26.18 5.94 23.65
CA THR A 403 -24.96 6.02 24.46
C THR A 403 -23.75 5.41 23.77
N ARG A 404 -23.91 4.84 22.58
CA ARG A 404 -22.80 4.29 21.79
C ARG A 404 -21.94 5.43 21.24
N PRO A 405 -20.61 5.37 21.42
CA PRO A 405 -19.68 6.26 20.74
C PRO A 405 -19.76 6.15 19.21
N VAL A 406 -19.85 7.29 18.55
CA VAL A 406 -19.82 7.46 17.10
C VAL A 406 -18.81 8.55 16.77
N VAL A 407 -17.82 8.22 15.95
CA VAL A 407 -16.78 9.14 15.50
C VAL A 407 -16.94 9.36 14.01
N PHE A 408 -17.01 10.62 13.60
CA PHE A 408 -17.09 11.01 12.19
C PHE A 408 -15.73 11.47 11.70
N ARG A 409 -15.25 10.92 10.59
CA ARG A 409 -13.94 11.20 10.02
C ARG A 409 -14.08 11.80 8.62
N SER A 410 -13.56 13.01 8.44
CA SER A 410 -13.47 13.66 7.12
C SER A 410 -12.05 13.55 6.56
N HIS A 411 -11.93 13.02 5.33
CA HIS A 411 -10.66 12.94 4.59
C HIS A 411 -10.57 13.96 3.44
N ILE A 412 -11.51 14.90 3.36
CA ILE A 412 -11.57 15.86 2.26
C ILE A 412 -11.31 17.28 2.76
N GLN A 413 -10.80 18.12 1.85
CA GLN A 413 -10.77 19.56 2.07
C GLN A 413 -12.19 20.13 2.01
N ILE A 414 -12.68 20.66 3.13
CA ILE A 414 -13.90 21.46 3.17
C ILE A 414 -13.49 22.93 3.18
N ARG A 415 -13.93 23.70 2.20
CA ARG A 415 -13.71 25.15 2.15
C ARG A 415 -14.50 25.84 3.25
N SER A 416 -13.90 25.94 4.44
CA SER A 416 -14.50 26.55 5.64
C SER A 416 -14.95 27.98 5.39
N ASP A 417 -14.16 28.75 4.64
CA ASP A 417 -14.44 30.12 4.22
C ASP A 417 -15.71 30.25 3.37
N LEU A 418 -16.02 29.25 2.53
CA LEU A 418 -17.26 29.20 1.75
C LEU A 418 -18.40 28.58 2.57
N ALA A 419 -18.12 27.56 3.39
CA ALA A 419 -19.13 26.86 4.17
C ALA A 419 -19.89 27.75 5.17
N VAL A 420 -19.28 28.86 5.62
CA VAL A 420 -19.91 29.86 6.50
C VAL A 420 -20.75 30.90 5.75
N GLN A 421 -20.63 31.00 4.42
CA GLN A 421 -21.36 31.94 3.58
C GLN A 421 -22.65 31.28 3.08
N SER A 422 -23.80 31.65 3.66
CA SER A 422 -25.08 30.96 3.50
C SER A 422 -25.62 30.85 2.07
N ASP A 423 -25.18 31.72 1.15
CA ASP A 423 -25.58 31.76 -0.25
C ASP A 423 -24.72 30.85 -1.16
N THR A 424 -23.63 30.32 -0.64
CA THR A 424 -22.73 29.47 -1.43
C THR A 424 -23.27 28.03 -1.56
N PRO A 425 -22.95 27.35 -2.68
CA PRO A 425 -23.24 25.92 -2.81
C PRO A 425 -22.57 25.08 -1.72
N THR A 426 -21.36 25.49 -1.30
CA THR A 426 -20.60 24.83 -0.24
C THR A 426 -21.36 24.86 1.09
N ALA A 427 -21.93 25.99 1.48
CA ALA A 427 -22.74 26.09 2.69
C ALA A 427 -23.98 25.19 2.62
N GLY A 428 -24.65 25.10 1.47
CA GLY A 428 -25.80 24.21 1.27
C GLY A 428 -25.45 22.73 1.52
N VAL A 429 -24.35 22.24 0.93
CA VAL A 429 -23.88 20.87 1.14
C VAL A 429 -23.42 20.65 2.58
N TRP A 430 -22.63 21.59 3.13
CA TRP A 430 -22.12 21.50 4.49
C TRP A 430 -23.26 21.48 5.52
N ASN A 431 -24.25 22.36 5.42
CA ASN A 431 -25.36 22.42 6.36
C ASN A 431 -26.16 21.12 6.38
N TRP A 432 -26.41 20.53 5.21
CA TRP A 432 -27.06 19.22 5.12
C TRP A 432 -26.22 18.10 5.76
N LEU A 433 -24.93 18.06 5.48
CA LEU A 433 -24.02 17.07 6.08
C LEU A 433 -23.94 17.24 7.61
N TRP A 434 -23.70 18.47 8.06
CA TRP A 434 -23.51 18.79 9.47
C TRP A 434 -24.78 18.56 10.27
N SER A 435 -25.97 18.76 9.67
CA SER A 435 -27.25 18.44 10.31
C SER A 435 -27.34 17.00 10.84
N GLN A 436 -26.59 16.07 10.23
CA GLN A 436 -26.51 14.66 10.61
C GLN A 436 -25.22 14.36 11.40
N ALA A 437 -24.07 14.86 10.93
CA ALA A 437 -22.77 14.57 11.51
C ALA A 437 -22.54 15.24 12.88
N GLN A 438 -23.25 16.33 13.20
CA GLN A 438 -23.16 17.03 14.51
C GLN A 438 -23.51 16.14 15.71
N HIS A 439 -24.19 15.02 15.49
CA HIS A 439 -24.55 14.06 16.53
C HIS A 439 -23.44 13.07 16.87
N ALA A 440 -22.32 13.10 16.15
CA ALA A 440 -21.14 12.32 16.47
C ALA A 440 -20.47 12.85 17.75
N ASP A 441 -19.86 11.96 18.52
CA ASP A 441 -19.13 12.35 19.74
C ASP A 441 -17.83 13.08 19.42
N LEU A 442 -17.22 12.77 18.26
CA LEU A 442 -16.02 13.42 17.76
C LEU A 442 -16.09 13.64 16.25
N PHE A 443 -15.50 14.74 15.80
CA PHE A 443 -15.26 15.07 14.40
C PHE A 443 -13.75 15.12 14.14
N ILE A 444 -13.25 14.21 13.32
CA ILE A 444 -11.82 14.12 13.01
C ILE A 444 -11.56 14.64 11.60
N SER A 445 -10.65 15.61 11.46
CA SER A 445 -10.23 16.16 10.17
C SER A 445 -8.76 15.84 9.86
N HIS A 446 -8.34 15.99 8.61
CA HIS A 446 -6.92 16.13 8.32
C HIS A 446 -6.32 17.30 9.13
N PRO A 447 -5.04 17.22 9.50
CA PRO A 447 -4.35 18.23 10.34
C PRO A 447 -4.12 19.57 9.63
N VAL A 448 -5.20 20.18 9.15
CA VAL A 448 -5.25 21.47 8.46
C VAL A 448 -6.49 22.21 8.97
N ALA A 449 -6.32 23.20 9.84
CA ALA A 449 -7.43 23.90 10.48
C ALA A 449 -8.37 24.58 9.48
N ALA A 450 -7.83 25.07 8.36
CA ALA A 450 -8.62 25.66 7.28
C ALA A 450 -9.69 24.72 6.68
N PHE A 451 -9.60 23.40 6.93
CA PHE A 451 -10.58 22.42 6.44
C PHE A 451 -11.77 22.24 7.38
N VAL A 452 -11.77 22.90 8.54
CA VAL A 452 -12.78 22.71 9.58
C VAL A 452 -13.69 23.93 9.61
N PRO A 453 -14.96 23.82 9.20
CA PRO A 453 -15.91 24.91 9.35
C PRO A 453 -16.12 25.27 10.83
N SER A 454 -16.35 26.56 11.11
CA SER A 454 -16.50 27.07 12.49
C SER A 454 -17.69 26.50 13.27
N ALA A 455 -18.64 25.85 12.58
CA ALA A 455 -19.76 25.13 13.20
C ALA A 455 -19.31 23.88 13.98
N VAL A 456 -18.14 23.33 13.68
CA VAL A 456 -17.56 22.21 14.43
C VAL A 456 -17.00 22.73 15.75
N GLY A 457 -17.54 22.24 16.86
CA GLY A 457 -17.09 22.63 18.20
C GLY A 457 -15.66 22.18 18.47
N GLN A 458 -14.83 23.07 19.02
CA GLN A 458 -13.44 22.75 19.38
C GLN A 458 -13.34 21.57 20.34
N ALA A 459 -14.22 21.48 21.32
CA ALA A 459 -14.24 20.39 22.29
C ALA A 459 -14.43 19.01 21.65
N THR A 460 -15.02 18.90 20.45
CA THR A 460 -15.24 17.63 19.75
C THR A 460 -14.31 17.43 18.55
N LEU A 461 -13.46 18.42 18.25
CA LEU A 461 -12.59 18.42 17.09
C LEU A 461 -11.26 17.71 17.40
N ASP A 462 -10.87 16.82 16.49
CA ASP A 462 -9.62 16.06 16.52
C ASP A 462 -8.90 16.12 15.16
N TYR A 463 -7.56 16.00 15.17
CA TYR A 463 -6.77 15.91 13.95
C TYR A 463 -6.06 14.56 13.80
N MET A 464 -6.06 14.04 12.57
CA MET A 464 -5.38 12.80 12.21
C MET A 464 -4.95 12.81 10.73
N PRO A 465 -3.70 12.46 10.39
CA PRO A 465 -3.25 12.38 8.99
C PRO A 465 -3.89 11.19 8.25
N ALA A 466 -3.77 11.17 6.90
CA ALA A 466 -3.95 9.93 6.16
C ALA A 466 -2.70 9.06 6.32
N THR A 467 -2.84 7.76 6.08
CA THR A 467 -1.76 6.78 6.29
C THR A 467 -1.63 5.84 5.10
N THR A 468 -0.55 5.09 5.06
CA THR A 468 -0.27 4.06 4.05
C THR A 468 0.39 2.86 4.73
N ASP A 469 0.48 1.74 4.02
CA ASP A 469 1.05 0.51 4.55
C ASP A 469 2.39 0.21 3.89
N TRP A 470 3.43 0.01 4.68
CA TRP A 470 4.78 -0.26 4.16
C TRP A 470 4.91 -1.64 3.52
N PHE A 471 3.93 -2.51 3.71
CA PHE A 471 3.96 -3.91 3.28
C PHE A 471 2.88 -4.25 2.26
N ASP A 472 2.11 -3.28 1.78
CA ASP A 472 1.15 -3.51 0.69
C ASP A 472 1.85 -3.48 -0.68
N GLY A 473 1.06 -3.65 -1.76
CA GLY A 473 1.59 -3.64 -3.12
C GLY A 473 2.16 -2.28 -3.54
N LEU A 474 1.76 -1.18 -2.89
CA LEU A 474 2.23 0.17 -3.20
C LEU A 474 3.61 0.45 -2.60
N ASN A 475 3.96 -0.19 -1.48
CA ASN A 475 5.16 0.19 -0.74
C ASN A 475 6.16 -0.89 -0.40
N LYS A 476 5.79 -2.17 -0.42
CA LYS A 476 6.76 -3.22 -0.14
C LYS A 476 7.94 -3.13 -1.11
N GLU A 477 9.11 -3.53 -0.65
CA GLU A 477 10.26 -3.64 -1.53
C GLU A 477 9.98 -4.66 -2.66
N LEU A 478 10.35 -4.29 -3.88
CA LEU A 478 10.25 -5.16 -5.04
C LEU A 478 11.65 -5.61 -5.44
N SER A 479 11.78 -6.90 -5.75
CA SER A 479 13.03 -7.40 -6.33
C SER A 479 13.25 -6.76 -7.71
N ASN A 480 14.50 -6.77 -8.20
CA ASN A 480 14.79 -6.32 -9.57
C ASN A 480 13.99 -7.14 -10.60
N PHE A 481 13.77 -8.44 -10.35
CA PHE A 481 13.00 -9.30 -11.24
C PHE A 481 11.53 -8.85 -11.34
N ASP A 482 10.89 -8.53 -10.21
CA ASP A 482 9.50 -8.05 -10.18
C ASP A 482 9.38 -6.62 -10.71
N THR A 483 10.36 -5.77 -10.40
CA THR A 483 10.43 -4.40 -10.92
C THR A 483 10.49 -4.40 -12.45
N GLU A 484 11.34 -5.24 -13.03
CA GLU A 484 11.43 -5.39 -14.48
C GLU A 484 10.10 -5.89 -15.08
N TYR A 485 9.45 -6.84 -14.43
CA TYR A 485 8.12 -7.30 -14.84
C TYR A 485 7.09 -6.16 -14.91
N TYR A 486 6.97 -5.36 -13.84
CA TYR A 486 5.97 -4.29 -13.81
C TYR A 486 6.29 -3.13 -14.77
N LEU A 487 7.57 -2.78 -14.95
CA LEU A 487 7.95 -1.78 -15.94
C LEU A 487 7.71 -2.27 -17.38
N HIS A 488 7.86 -3.57 -17.64
CA HIS A 488 7.41 -4.17 -18.89
C HIS A 488 5.90 -4.04 -19.08
N GLU A 489 5.11 -4.40 -18.06
CA GLU A 489 3.66 -4.29 -18.12
C GLU A 489 3.19 -2.84 -18.32
N PHE A 490 3.84 -1.87 -17.68
CA PHE A 490 3.58 -0.45 -17.91
C PHE A 490 3.78 -0.06 -19.37
N ASN A 491 4.93 -0.43 -19.95
CA ASN A 491 5.25 -0.14 -21.34
C ASN A 491 4.33 -0.88 -22.32
N THR A 492 3.93 -2.11 -22.02
CA THR A 492 2.93 -2.86 -22.77
C THR A 492 1.58 -2.14 -22.76
N GLN A 493 1.15 -1.60 -21.62
CA GLN A 493 -0.06 -0.77 -21.55
C GLN A 493 0.07 0.52 -22.35
N CYS A 494 1.23 1.20 -22.30
CA CYS A 494 1.49 2.39 -23.11
C CYS A 494 1.35 2.08 -24.60
N LEU A 495 1.98 1.00 -25.08
CA LEU A 495 1.91 0.56 -26.48
C LEU A 495 0.49 0.20 -26.91
N ARG A 496 -0.26 -0.54 -26.07
CA ARG A 496 -1.67 -0.90 -26.33
C ARG A 496 -2.55 0.35 -26.51
N GLN A 497 -2.27 1.40 -25.76
CA GLN A 497 -2.99 2.68 -25.83
C GLN A 497 -2.37 3.68 -26.83
N ARG A 498 -1.29 3.31 -27.54
CA ARG A 498 -0.52 4.17 -28.45
C ARG A 498 0.04 5.43 -27.78
N MET A 499 0.42 5.30 -26.52
CA MET A 499 1.08 6.34 -25.74
C MET A 499 2.60 6.22 -25.83
N THR A 500 3.31 7.32 -25.52
CA THR A 500 4.76 7.33 -25.34
C THR A 500 5.17 6.27 -24.31
N THR A 501 6.22 5.50 -24.60
CA THR A 501 6.76 4.50 -23.66
C THR A 501 7.85 5.09 -22.77
N LEU A 502 7.99 4.53 -21.57
CA LEU A 502 9.08 4.85 -20.65
C LEU A 502 10.37 4.16 -21.11
N GLN A 503 11.43 4.94 -21.24
CA GLN A 503 12.76 4.57 -21.70
C GLN A 503 13.74 4.42 -20.52
N TYR A 504 13.27 3.89 -19.40
CA TYR A 504 14.10 3.57 -18.25
C TYR A 504 14.82 2.22 -18.50
N PRO A 505 16.11 2.07 -18.13
CA PRO A 505 16.97 2.97 -17.37
C PRO A 505 17.81 3.91 -18.25
N LYS A 506 17.65 3.84 -19.58
CA LYS A 506 18.40 4.68 -20.53
C LYS A 506 18.20 6.18 -20.26
N ARG A 507 16.99 6.57 -19.85
CA ARG A 507 16.61 7.92 -19.45
C ARG A 507 16.06 7.87 -18.04
N ASP A 508 16.57 8.74 -17.17
CA ASP A 508 15.93 9.05 -15.89
C ASP A 508 14.52 9.64 -16.15
N TYR A 509 13.67 9.64 -15.13
CA TYR A 509 12.35 10.25 -15.24
C TYR A 509 11.90 10.95 -13.97
N ILE A 510 11.08 11.96 -14.19
CA ILE A 510 10.31 12.69 -13.19
C ILE A 510 8.91 12.09 -13.19
N ILE A 511 8.29 11.92 -12.02
CA ILE A 511 6.95 11.32 -11.93
C ILE A 511 5.98 12.15 -11.11
N GLN A 512 4.71 12.23 -11.53
CA GLN A 512 3.58 12.52 -10.65
C GLN A 512 2.60 11.35 -10.68
N ILE A 513 2.37 10.73 -9.52
CA ILE A 513 1.33 9.71 -9.35
C ILE A 513 0.10 10.34 -8.72
N ALA A 514 -0.93 10.61 -9.52
CA ALA A 514 -2.16 11.22 -9.05
C ALA A 514 -3.35 10.79 -9.92
N ARG A 515 -4.55 10.89 -9.35
CA ARG A 515 -5.79 10.78 -10.14
C ARG A 515 -5.82 11.89 -11.20
N PHE A 516 -6.51 11.62 -12.31
CA PHE A 516 -6.77 12.61 -13.35
C PHE A 516 -7.93 13.50 -12.91
N ASP A 517 -7.69 14.28 -11.85
CA ASP A 517 -8.67 15.19 -11.25
C ASP A 517 -8.16 16.64 -11.40
N PRO A 518 -9.04 17.63 -11.64
CA PRO A 518 -8.63 19.02 -11.86
C PRO A 518 -7.80 19.62 -10.72
N SER A 519 -7.97 19.13 -9.49
CA SER A 519 -7.23 19.59 -8.32
C SER A 519 -5.76 19.15 -8.29
N LYS A 520 -5.37 18.15 -9.09
CA LYS A 520 -4.05 17.50 -9.00
C LYS A 520 -2.92 18.25 -9.72
N GLY A 521 -3.21 19.41 -10.31
CA GLY A 521 -2.19 20.31 -10.88
C GLY A 521 -1.45 19.74 -12.09
N ILE A 522 -2.08 18.83 -12.86
CA ILE A 522 -1.47 18.26 -14.08
C ILE A 522 -1.02 19.34 -15.08
N PRO A 523 -1.77 20.44 -15.32
CA PRO A 523 -1.28 21.52 -16.18
C PRO A 523 0.02 22.17 -15.67
N ASP A 524 0.15 22.35 -14.35
CA ASP A 524 1.34 22.92 -13.72
C ASP A 524 2.54 21.96 -13.83
N VAL A 525 2.30 20.66 -13.76
CA VAL A 525 3.32 19.62 -14.01
C VAL A 525 3.87 19.71 -15.43
N LEU A 526 2.99 19.79 -16.44
CA LEU A 526 3.41 19.95 -17.84
C LEU A 526 4.19 21.25 -18.05
N ALA A 527 3.70 22.36 -17.50
CA ALA A 527 4.35 23.65 -17.61
C ALA A 527 5.73 23.68 -16.93
N SER A 528 5.85 23.09 -15.74
CA SER A 528 7.12 22.99 -15.01
C SER A 528 8.15 22.13 -15.75
N TYR A 529 7.71 20.99 -16.30
CA TYR A 529 8.58 20.14 -17.10
C TYR A 529 9.01 20.83 -18.40
N ALA A 530 8.10 21.57 -19.06
CA ALA A 530 8.43 22.35 -20.24
C ALA A 530 9.49 23.43 -19.94
N GLU A 531 9.33 24.16 -18.83
CA GLU A 531 10.31 25.16 -18.40
C GLU A 531 11.67 24.50 -18.08
N PHE A 532 11.66 23.37 -17.37
CA PHE A 532 12.88 22.59 -17.12
C PHE A 532 13.57 22.16 -18.43
N ARG A 533 12.83 21.59 -19.39
CA ARG A 533 13.40 21.14 -20.66
C ARG A 533 13.96 22.29 -21.50
N ARG A 534 13.33 23.47 -21.48
CA ARG A 534 13.67 24.62 -22.34
C ARG A 534 14.73 25.56 -21.75
N ALA A 535 14.77 25.71 -20.42
CA ALA A 535 15.55 26.77 -19.77
C ALA A 535 16.57 26.27 -18.73
N SER A 536 16.57 24.98 -18.35
CA SER A 536 17.50 24.45 -17.34
C SER A 536 18.93 24.34 -17.85
N ASN A 537 19.91 24.49 -16.95
CA ASN A 537 21.31 24.29 -17.30
C ASN A 537 21.63 22.82 -17.58
N TYR A 538 20.89 21.91 -16.95
CA TYR A 538 21.02 20.48 -17.18
C TYR A 538 20.62 20.10 -18.61
N CYS A 539 19.47 20.58 -19.11
CA CYS A 539 18.96 20.13 -20.41
C CYS A 539 19.50 20.91 -21.62
N LYS A 540 20.02 22.13 -21.45
CA LYS A 540 20.28 23.06 -22.58
C LYS A 540 21.20 22.53 -23.68
N ASP A 541 22.14 21.64 -23.33
CA ASP A 541 23.15 21.09 -24.25
C ASP A 541 22.93 19.59 -24.53
N MET A 542 21.79 19.02 -24.09
CA MET A 542 21.47 17.60 -24.25
C MET A 542 20.52 17.36 -25.42
N GLU A 543 20.76 16.26 -26.15
CA GLU A 543 19.81 15.79 -27.16
C GLU A 543 18.51 15.32 -26.48
N CYS A 544 17.37 15.42 -27.16
CA CYS A 544 16.09 15.00 -26.57
C CYS A 544 16.12 13.54 -26.06
N ALA A 545 16.85 12.66 -26.75
CA ALA A 545 17.00 11.25 -26.38
C ALA A 545 17.80 11.01 -25.09
N GLU A 546 18.50 12.00 -24.57
CA GLU A 546 19.36 11.92 -23.37
C GLU A 546 18.72 12.60 -22.15
N THR A 547 17.66 13.38 -22.38
CA THR A 547 17.04 14.19 -21.34
C THR A 547 16.05 13.37 -20.51
N PRO A 548 15.73 13.75 -19.26
CA PRO A 548 14.80 12.97 -18.45
C PRO A 548 13.38 13.00 -19.01
N GLN A 549 12.64 11.89 -18.90
CA GLN A 549 11.22 11.83 -19.27
C GLN A 549 10.32 12.35 -18.14
N LEU A 550 9.07 12.66 -18.48
CA LEU A 550 8.01 12.95 -17.50
C LEU A 550 6.95 11.84 -17.53
N VAL A 551 6.63 11.28 -16.38
CA VAL A 551 5.53 10.32 -16.22
C VAL A 551 4.40 10.95 -15.41
N VAL A 552 3.22 11.06 -16.00
CA VAL A 552 1.99 11.46 -15.30
C VAL A 552 1.04 10.29 -15.33
N CYS A 553 0.87 9.62 -14.20
CA CYS A 553 0.02 8.44 -14.14
C CYS A 553 -0.78 8.33 -12.85
N GLY A 554 -1.75 7.43 -12.84
CA GLY A 554 -2.51 7.10 -11.64
C GLY A 554 -3.63 6.13 -11.95
N HIS A 555 -4.16 5.49 -10.91
CA HIS A 555 -5.29 4.60 -11.06
C HIS A 555 -6.53 5.37 -11.49
N TYR A 556 -7.34 4.76 -12.37
CA TYR A 556 -8.72 5.20 -12.51
C TYR A 556 -9.54 4.75 -11.29
N SER A 557 -10.57 5.53 -10.93
CA SER A 557 -11.48 5.18 -9.85
C SER A 557 -12.91 5.06 -10.37
N VAL A 558 -13.67 4.10 -9.82
CA VAL A 558 -15.06 3.82 -10.22
C VAL A 558 -16.00 4.97 -9.84
N ASP A 559 -15.65 5.72 -8.80
CA ASP A 559 -16.41 6.86 -8.27
C ASP A 559 -16.02 8.22 -8.91
N ASP A 560 -15.11 8.23 -9.89
CA ASP A 560 -14.53 9.45 -10.46
C ASP A 560 -14.77 9.59 -11.99
N PRO A 561 -15.93 10.14 -12.41
CA PRO A 561 -16.26 10.30 -13.83
C PRO A 561 -15.41 11.36 -14.54
N ASP A 562 -14.75 12.26 -13.80
CA ASP A 562 -14.03 13.43 -14.35
C ASP A 562 -12.68 13.03 -15.00
N GLY A 563 -12.17 11.84 -14.66
CA GLY A 563 -10.86 11.33 -15.13
C GLY A 563 -10.65 11.34 -16.64
N THR A 564 -11.72 11.14 -17.41
CA THR A 564 -11.64 11.13 -18.88
C THR A 564 -11.53 12.54 -19.45
N ILE A 565 -12.18 13.52 -18.82
CA ILE A 565 -12.14 14.93 -19.26
C ILE A 565 -10.73 15.48 -19.08
N VAL A 566 -10.14 15.25 -17.90
CA VAL A 566 -8.79 15.72 -17.57
C VAL A 566 -7.73 15.06 -18.45
N LEU A 567 -7.89 13.77 -18.77
CA LEU A 567 -7.00 13.10 -19.73
C LEU A 567 -7.05 13.78 -21.11
N ASN A 568 -8.24 14.05 -21.64
CA ASN A 568 -8.39 14.72 -22.93
C ASN A 568 -7.74 16.11 -22.94
N GLN A 569 -7.96 16.90 -21.88
CA GLN A 569 -7.32 18.21 -21.72
C GLN A 569 -5.80 18.10 -21.68
N THR A 570 -5.27 17.10 -20.97
CA THR A 570 -3.82 16.84 -20.87
C THR A 570 -3.23 16.53 -22.25
N LEU A 571 -3.88 15.65 -23.03
CA LEU A 571 -3.45 15.31 -24.38
C LEU A 571 -3.54 16.51 -25.34
N GLU A 572 -4.60 17.31 -25.23
CA GLU A 572 -4.76 18.53 -26.03
C GLU A 572 -3.67 19.57 -25.74
N LEU A 573 -3.28 19.75 -24.47
CA LEU A 573 -2.15 20.60 -24.10
C LEU A 573 -0.84 20.10 -24.71
N LEU A 574 -0.60 18.78 -24.69
CA LEU A 574 0.57 18.17 -25.32
C LEU A 574 0.58 18.34 -26.84
N ASP A 575 -0.58 18.26 -27.50
CA ASP A 575 -0.68 18.41 -28.95
C ASP A 575 -0.52 19.86 -29.41
N LYS A 576 -1.02 20.82 -28.64
CA LYS A 576 -1.10 22.23 -29.05
C LYS A 576 0.02 23.09 -28.48
N GLN A 577 0.27 23.01 -27.18
CA GLN A 577 1.15 23.94 -26.45
C GLN A 577 2.54 23.35 -26.16
N TYR A 578 2.63 22.04 -26.00
CA TYR A 578 3.84 21.33 -25.61
C TYR A 578 4.27 20.26 -26.63
N SER A 579 4.01 20.52 -27.91
CA SER A 579 4.27 19.58 -29.00
C SER A 579 5.75 19.27 -29.22
N ASP A 580 6.63 20.20 -28.82
CA ASP A 580 8.08 20.08 -28.81
C ASP A 580 8.60 19.02 -27.81
N ILE A 581 7.91 18.83 -26.69
CA ILE A 581 8.30 17.90 -25.61
C ILE A 581 7.37 16.68 -25.48
N LYS A 582 6.28 16.62 -26.25
CA LYS A 582 5.25 15.57 -26.16
C LYS A 582 5.82 14.15 -26.17
N ASN A 583 6.85 13.90 -26.97
CA ASN A 583 7.48 12.57 -27.09
C ASN A 583 8.34 12.19 -25.87
N ASP A 584 8.58 13.11 -24.95
CA ASP A 584 9.26 12.87 -23.67
C ASP A 584 8.27 12.70 -22.50
N VAL A 585 6.96 12.92 -22.74
CA VAL A 585 5.91 12.82 -21.73
C VAL A 585 5.10 11.55 -21.90
N VAL A 586 5.05 10.73 -20.85
CA VAL A 586 4.22 9.53 -20.71
C VAL A 586 3.01 9.86 -19.86
N VAL A 587 1.81 9.76 -20.42
CA VAL A 587 0.55 10.04 -19.72
C VAL A 587 -0.30 8.78 -19.70
N MET A 588 -0.58 8.23 -18.51
CA MET A 588 -1.27 6.93 -18.39
C MET A 588 -2.30 6.90 -17.27
N ARG A 589 -3.54 6.51 -17.61
CA ARG A 589 -4.54 6.06 -16.63
C ARG A 589 -4.44 4.55 -16.47
N LEU A 590 -4.04 4.10 -15.29
CA LEU A 590 -3.66 2.71 -15.02
C LEU A 590 -4.79 1.95 -14.31
N GLY A 591 -4.81 0.62 -14.52
CA GLY A 591 -5.66 -0.31 -13.77
C GLY A 591 -5.24 -0.46 -12.31
N PRO A 592 -6.03 -1.18 -11.48
CA PRO A 592 -5.84 -1.29 -10.03
C PRO A 592 -4.72 -2.26 -9.66
N THR A 593 -3.54 -2.10 -10.25
CA THR A 593 -2.32 -2.84 -9.92
C THR A 593 -1.42 -1.91 -9.13
N ASP A 594 -1.29 -2.16 -7.83
CA ASP A 594 -0.55 -1.31 -6.90
C ASP A 594 0.95 -1.38 -7.15
N GLN A 595 1.48 -2.58 -7.40
CA GLN A 595 2.90 -2.82 -7.67
C GLN A 595 3.41 -2.08 -8.91
N LEU A 596 2.53 -1.78 -9.86
CA LEU A 596 2.87 -0.97 -11.02
C LEU A 596 3.24 0.46 -10.61
N LEU A 597 2.45 1.07 -9.73
CA LEU A 597 2.75 2.39 -9.18
C LEU A 597 3.96 2.35 -8.24
N ASN A 598 4.14 1.27 -7.50
CA ASN A 598 5.32 1.06 -6.66
C ASN A 598 6.60 1.03 -7.51
N ALA A 599 6.66 0.19 -8.54
CA ALA A 599 7.81 0.09 -9.43
C ALA A 599 8.15 1.44 -10.08
N LEU A 600 7.13 2.18 -10.51
CA LEU A 600 7.28 3.53 -11.09
C LEU A 600 7.74 4.57 -10.07
N MET A 601 7.23 4.57 -8.84
CA MET A 601 7.68 5.52 -7.82
C MET A 601 9.10 5.19 -7.38
N SER A 602 9.38 3.92 -7.05
CA SER A 602 10.66 3.46 -6.51
C SER A 602 11.85 3.65 -7.46
N ASN A 603 11.60 3.72 -8.77
CA ASN A 603 12.63 3.93 -9.78
C ASN A 603 12.65 5.35 -10.35
N ALA A 604 11.77 6.24 -9.89
CA ALA A 604 11.78 7.63 -10.33
C ALA A 604 12.98 8.37 -9.75
N LYS A 605 13.53 9.29 -10.53
CA LYS A 605 14.59 10.18 -10.04
C LYS A 605 14.03 11.21 -9.08
N ILE A 606 12.96 11.89 -9.49
CA ILE A 606 12.31 12.94 -8.71
C ILE A 606 10.81 12.74 -8.85
N ALA A 607 10.09 12.89 -7.74
CA ALA A 607 8.64 12.88 -7.76
C ALA A 607 8.09 14.30 -7.59
N LEU A 608 6.91 14.54 -8.15
CA LEU A 608 6.15 15.78 -8.05
C LEU A 608 4.80 15.50 -7.37
N GLN A 609 4.33 16.47 -6.59
CA GLN A 609 2.94 16.52 -6.15
C GLN A 609 2.45 17.97 -6.15
N LEU A 610 2.07 18.47 -7.33
CA LEU A 610 1.76 19.88 -7.57
C LEU A 610 0.26 20.19 -7.43
N SER A 611 -0.42 19.49 -6.55
CA SER A 611 -1.87 19.67 -6.38
C SER A 611 -2.20 21.10 -5.98
N THR A 612 -3.23 21.70 -6.57
CA THR A 612 -3.70 23.04 -6.23
C THR A 612 -4.59 23.03 -4.99
N ARG A 613 -5.24 21.90 -4.73
CA ARG A 613 -6.10 21.64 -3.57
C ARG A 613 -5.93 20.19 -3.18
N GLU A 614 -5.78 19.93 -1.88
CA GLU A 614 -5.50 18.58 -1.40
C GLU A 614 -5.87 18.42 0.07
N GLY A 615 -6.27 17.20 0.46
CA GLY A 615 -6.37 16.78 1.86
C GLY A 615 -4.99 16.63 2.48
N PHE A 616 -4.58 15.39 2.73
CA PHE A 616 -3.21 15.07 3.18
C PHE A 616 -2.29 14.62 2.04
N GLU A 617 -2.80 13.79 1.12
CA GLU A 617 -2.05 13.13 0.04
C GLU A 617 -0.85 12.32 0.50
N VAL A 618 -1.10 11.04 0.79
CA VAL A 618 -0.10 10.14 1.33
C VAL A 618 0.95 9.72 0.30
N LYS A 619 0.71 9.94 -1.02
CA LYS A 619 1.71 9.67 -2.08
C LYS A 619 3.04 10.39 -1.83
N VAL A 620 3.01 11.51 -1.11
CA VAL A 620 4.22 12.23 -0.68
C VAL A 620 5.02 11.39 0.31
N SER A 621 4.39 10.89 1.38
CA SER A 621 5.06 9.98 2.33
C SER A 621 5.56 8.70 1.67
N GLU A 622 4.82 8.15 0.70
CA GLU A 622 5.23 6.95 -0.04
C GLU A 622 6.48 7.19 -0.89
N GLY A 623 6.57 8.33 -1.58
CA GLY A 623 7.76 8.74 -2.34
C GLY A 623 8.96 8.98 -1.41
N LEU A 624 8.74 9.70 -0.30
CA LEU A 624 9.79 9.94 0.69
C LEU A 624 10.31 8.65 1.31
N HIS A 625 9.44 7.70 1.65
CA HIS A 625 9.82 6.40 2.22
C HIS A 625 10.71 5.59 1.28
N LYS A 626 10.48 5.70 -0.03
CA LYS A 626 11.32 5.10 -1.09
C LYS A 626 12.63 5.86 -1.33
N GLY A 627 12.88 6.93 -0.59
CA GLY A 627 14.05 7.79 -0.77
C GLY A 627 13.98 8.63 -2.04
N VAL A 628 12.80 8.87 -2.60
CA VAL A 628 12.62 9.69 -3.81
C VAL A 628 12.41 11.15 -3.38
N PRO A 629 13.32 12.07 -3.73
CA PRO A 629 13.13 13.49 -3.47
C PRO A 629 11.84 14.02 -4.11
N MET A 630 11.11 14.84 -3.35
CA MET A 630 9.78 15.32 -3.74
C MET A 630 9.76 16.84 -3.91
N VAL A 631 9.27 17.34 -5.05
CA VAL A 631 8.91 18.76 -5.22
C VAL A 631 7.39 18.88 -5.15
N VAL A 632 6.90 19.57 -4.13
CA VAL A 632 5.48 19.57 -3.78
C VAL A 632 4.92 20.98 -3.67
N SER A 633 3.62 21.13 -3.89
CA SER A 633 2.94 22.40 -3.64
C SER A 633 2.74 22.64 -2.13
N SER A 634 2.50 23.90 -1.78
CA SER A 634 2.10 24.32 -0.42
C SER A 634 0.60 24.11 -0.13
N ALA A 635 -0.10 23.34 -0.95
CA ALA A 635 -1.54 23.12 -0.82
C ALA A 635 -1.88 22.12 0.30
N GLY A 636 -2.86 22.49 1.13
CA GLY A 636 -3.45 21.59 2.12
C GLY A 636 -2.44 20.98 3.09
N GLY A 637 -2.54 19.68 3.32
CA GLY A 637 -1.69 18.90 4.23
C GLY A 637 -0.39 18.40 3.61
N ILE A 638 -0.15 18.63 2.31
CA ILE A 638 1.09 18.21 1.63
C ILE A 638 2.36 18.72 2.34
N PRO A 639 2.45 19.99 2.79
CA PRO A 639 3.63 20.52 3.48
C PRO A 639 3.97 19.82 4.79
N LEU A 640 3.04 19.11 5.41
CA LEU A 640 3.30 18.41 6.68
C LEU A 640 4.31 17.28 6.51
N GLN A 641 4.41 16.72 5.31
CA GLN A 641 5.23 15.54 5.04
C GLN A 641 6.65 15.91 4.59
N VAL A 642 6.86 17.13 4.06
CA VAL A 642 8.14 17.54 3.46
C VAL A 642 8.88 18.55 4.35
N GLN A 643 10.16 18.25 4.62
CA GLN A 643 11.11 19.18 5.21
C GLN A 643 11.85 19.90 4.08
N HIS A 644 11.45 21.14 3.79
CA HIS A 644 11.99 21.96 2.71
C HIS A 644 13.53 22.02 2.75
N GLY A 645 14.17 21.72 1.62
CA GLY A 645 15.63 21.69 1.45
C GLY A 645 16.33 20.46 2.04
N LYS A 646 15.62 19.60 2.77
CA LYS A 646 16.16 18.37 3.38
C LYS A 646 15.60 17.10 2.77
N SER A 647 14.29 16.87 2.81
CA SER A 647 13.63 15.69 2.21
C SER A 647 13.01 15.98 0.84
N GLY A 648 12.86 17.26 0.50
CA GLY A 648 12.24 17.72 -0.74
C GLY A 648 12.15 19.24 -0.78
N PHE A 649 11.39 19.78 -1.72
CA PHE A 649 11.12 21.21 -1.85
C PHE A 649 9.63 21.50 -1.84
N ILE A 650 9.26 22.66 -1.29
CA ILE A 650 7.87 23.14 -1.20
C ILE A 650 7.80 24.42 -2.02
N VAL A 651 6.83 24.50 -2.93
CA VAL A 651 6.59 25.64 -3.83
C VAL A 651 5.16 26.18 -3.69
N GLY A 652 4.91 27.40 -4.17
CA GLY A 652 3.54 27.91 -4.33
C GLY A 652 2.78 27.12 -5.40
N PRO A 653 1.46 26.88 -5.26
CA PRO A 653 0.65 26.36 -6.37
C PRO A 653 0.81 27.23 -7.62
N GLY A 654 1.05 26.61 -8.77
CA GLY A 654 1.29 27.31 -10.04
C GLY A 654 2.68 27.93 -10.22
N ASP A 655 3.61 27.83 -9.25
CA ASP A 655 4.99 28.33 -9.38
C ASP A 655 5.87 27.36 -10.18
N THR A 656 5.60 27.28 -11.48
CA THR A 656 6.24 26.33 -12.39
C THR A 656 7.72 26.59 -12.59
N LYS A 657 8.16 27.85 -12.42
CA LYS A 657 9.57 28.24 -12.53
C LYS A 657 10.38 27.74 -11.35
N ALA A 658 9.86 27.87 -10.12
CA ALA A 658 10.54 27.32 -8.95
C ALA A 658 10.66 25.79 -9.05
N VAL A 659 9.62 25.11 -9.52
CA VAL A 659 9.68 23.66 -9.77
C VAL A 659 10.81 23.32 -10.75
N ALA A 660 10.87 24.00 -11.90
CA ALA A 660 11.92 23.78 -12.89
C ALA A 660 13.33 24.03 -12.35
N GLN A 661 13.51 25.04 -11.49
CA GLN A 661 14.78 25.32 -10.83
C GLN A 661 15.21 24.21 -9.87
N TYR A 662 14.27 23.65 -9.10
CA TYR A 662 14.58 22.53 -8.20
C TYR A 662 14.85 21.23 -8.96
N LEU A 663 14.17 21.01 -10.09
CA LEU A 663 14.51 19.92 -11.00
C LEU A 663 15.95 20.09 -11.54
N ASP A 664 16.31 21.27 -12.04
CA ASP A 664 17.67 21.59 -12.51
C ASP A 664 18.73 21.33 -11.43
N LEU A 665 18.47 21.79 -10.21
CA LEU A 665 19.35 21.57 -9.07
C LEU A 665 19.56 20.07 -8.78
N LEU A 666 18.49 19.29 -8.69
CA LEU A 666 18.56 17.88 -8.32
C LEU A 666 19.16 16.99 -9.41
N PHE A 667 18.99 17.36 -10.68
CA PHE A 667 19.66 16.67 -11.79
C PHE A 667 21.13 17.09 -11.94
N SER A 668 21.47 18.35 -11.66
CA SER A 668 22.84 18.87 -11.79
C SER A 668 23.74 18.56 -10.58
N ASP A 669 23.20 18.52 -9.37
CA ASP A 669 23.94 18.26 -8.14
C ASP A 669 23.64 16.87 -7.56
N THR A 670 24.46 15.90 -7.98
CA THR A 670 24.35 14.50 -7.52
C THR A 670 24.58 14.37 -6.00
N THR A 671 25.38 15.24 -5.39
CA THR A 671 25.65 15.19 -3.95
C THR A 671 24.43 15.65 -3.17
N LYS A 672 23.83 16.77 -3.58
CA LYS A 672 22.59 17.27 -2.98
C LYS A 672 21.45 16.27 -3.14
N TYR A 673 21.33 15.66 -4.32
CA TYR A 673 20.36 14.60 -4.58
C TYR A 673 20.51 13.44 -3.59
N LYS A 674 21.71 12.86 -3.48
CA LYS A 674 21.97 11.70 -2.59
C LYS A 674 21.68 12.04 -1.12
N GLN A 675 22.12 13.21 -0.65
CA GLN A 675 21.83 13.67 0.71
C GLN A 675 20.32 13.79 0.97
N MET A 676 19.59 14.37 0.01
CA MET A 676 18.14 14.54 0.12
C MET A 676 17.39 13.20 0.09
N SER A 677 17.81 12.29 -0.81
CA SER A 677 17.25 10.94 -0.95
C SER A 677 17.41 10.11 0.33
N MET A 678 18.61 10.07 0.90
CA MET A 678 18.87 9.37 2.18
C MET A 678 18.09 9.99 3.33
N PHE A 679 18.01 11.32 3.39
CA PHE A 679 17.24 12.01 4.43
C PHE A 679 15.74 11.71 4.30
N ALA A 680 15.19 11.73 3.08
CA ALA A 680 13.80 11.41 2.81
C ALA A 680 13.42 10.01 3.30
N ALA A 681 14.21 8.99 2.96
CA ALA A 681 13.94 7.60 3.36
C ALA A 681 13.94 7.41 4.89
N ALA A 682 14.88 8.05 5.58
CA ALA A 682 15.08 7.88 7.02
C ALA A 682 14.18 8.76 7.91
N HIS A 683 13.49 9.76 7.34
CA HIS A 683 12.73 10.77 8.10
C HIS A 683 11.24 10.78 7.74
N VAL A 684 10.65 9.61 7.52
CA VAL A 684 9.19 9.43 7.47
C VAL A 684 8.68 9.10 8.87
N SER A 685 7.61 9.76 9.30
CA SER A 685 7.05 9.58 10.64
C SER A 685 6.22 8.29 10.76
N ASP A 686 6.26 7.65 11.93
CA ASP A 686 5.36 6.54 12.28
C ASP A 686 3.87 6.92 12.16
N GLU A 687 3.54 8.21 12.27
CA GLU A 687 2.17 8.73 12.21
C GLU A 687 1.44 8.45 10.89
N VAL A 688 2.19 8.29 9.80
CA VAL A 688 1.64 7.99 8.47
C VAL A 688 1.63 6.49 8.16
N SER A 689 2.03 5.64 9.10
CA SER A 689 2.01 4.18 8.96
C SER A 689 0.70 3.54 9.40
N THR A 690 0.45 2.30 8.98
CA THR A 690 -0.66 1.46 9.47
C THR A 690 -0.67 1.31 10.99
N VAL A 691 0.49 1.09 11.62
CA VAL A 691 0.59 0.97 13.09
C VAL A 691 0.24 2.31 13.75
N GLY A 692 0.71 3.41 13.15
CA GLY A 692 0.40 4.76 13.60
C GLY A 692 -1.10 5.04 13.61
N ASN A 693 -1.75 4.71 12.49
CA ASN A 693 -3.20 4.79 12.33
C ASN A 693 -3.94 3.93 13.38
N ALA A 694 -3.47 2.70 13.56
CA ALA A 694 -4.09 1.72 14.44
C ALA A 694 -4.12 2.18 15.91
N ILE A 695 -3.04 2.80 16.39
CA ILE A 695 -2.96 3.35 17.75
C ILE A 695 -4.05 4.39 17.97
N CYS A 696 -4.24 5.31 17.03
CA CYS A 696 -5.23 6.38 17.14
C CYS A 696 -6.64 5.82 17.28
N TRP A 697 -7.05 4.91 16.39
CA TRP A 697 -8.39 4.32 16.43
C TRP A 697 -8.61 3.43 17.66
N MET A 698 -7.60 2.64 18.05
CA MET A 698 -7.70 1.81 19.26
C MET A 698 -7.78 2.67 20.53
N TYR A 699 -7.04 3.77 20.60
CA TYR A 699 -7.11 4.72 21.70
C TYR A 699 -8.51 5.35 21.82
N LEU A 700 -9.07 5.79 20.70
CA LEU A 700 -10.42 6.37 20.66
C LEU A 700 -11.45 5.34 21.14
N ALA A 701 -11.41 4.11 20.62
CA ALA A 701 -12.32 3.06 21.04
C ALA A 701 -12.14 2.69 22.53
N ASP A 702 -10.90 2.53 23.00
CA ASP A 702 -10.63 2.17 24.39
C ASP A 702 -11.11 3.25 25.35
N THR A 703 -10.88 4.52 25.00
CA THR A 703 -11.22 5.69 25.83
C THR A 703 -12.72 5.98 25.84
N LEU A 704 -13.36 6.00 24.67
CA LEU A 704 -14.78 6.36 24.55
C LEU A 704 -15.71 5.25 25.07
N THR A 705 -15.23 4.01 25.14
CA THR A 705 -16.03 2.86 25.63
C THR A 705 -15.77 2.52 27.10
N LEU A 706 -15.03 3.37 27.85
CA LEU A 706 -14.83 3.23 29.28
C LEU A 706 -16.16 3.34 30.05
N GLU A 707 -16.30 2.50 31.08
CA GLU A 707 -17.44 2.54 31.99
C GLU A 707 -17.50 3.90 32.71
N GLY A 708 -18.68 4.53 32.71
CA GLY A 708 -18.88 5.88 33.24
C GLY A 708 -18.92 7.00 32.19
N GLY A 709 -18.70 6.69 30.91
CA GLY A 709 -18.97 7.62 29.80
C GLY A 709 -18.02 8.82 29.75
N LYS A 710 -16.70 8.57 29.83
CA LYS A 710 -15.71 9.64 29.75
C LYS A 710 -15.84 10.37 28.42
N LYS A 711 -16.39 11.59 28.48
CA LYS A 711 -16.43 12.51 27.34
C LYS A 711 -14.98 12.91 27.01
N LEU A 712 -14.50 12.49 25.85
CA LEU A 712 -13.21 12.95 25.34
C LEU A 712 -13.40 14.36 24.78
N GLU A 713 -12.58 15.31 25.22
CA GLU A 713 -12.60 16.68 24.70
C GLU A 713 -11.22 17.05 24.14
N PRO A 714 -10.91 16.63 22.90
CA PRO A 714 -9.57 16.78 22.36
C PRO A 714 -9.15 18.23 22.14
N SER A 715 -10.10 19.13 21.92
CA SER A 715 -9.85 20.57 21.79
C SER A 715 -8.90 20.91 20.63
N GLY A 716 -9.08 20.26 19.47
CA GLY A 716 -8.25 20.50 18.28
C GLY A 716 -6.84 19.94 18.38
N ARG A 717 -6.59 19.01 19.31
CA ARG A 717 -5.32 18.28 19.39
C ARG A 717 -5.26 17.15 18.37
N TRP A 718 -4.06 16.62 18.17
CA TRP A 718 -3.88 15.44 17.33
C TRP A 718 -4.17 14.18 18.14
N THR A 719 -4.94 13.25 17.57
CA THR A 719 -5.26 11.97 18.23
C THR A 719 -4.00 11.18 18.56
N TRP A 720 -2.96 11.28 17.71
CA TRP A 720 -1.66 10.67 17.95
C TRP A 720 -1.06 11.11 19.30
N ASP A 721 -0.97 12.42 19.53
CA ASP A 721 -0.38 12.99 20.74
C ASP A 721 -1.15 12.52 21.98
N LEU A 722 -2.48 12.57 21.92
CA LEU A 722 -3.37 12.11 23.00
C LEU A 722 -3.18 10.62 23.31
N ALA A 723 -3.13 9.78 22.27
CA ALA A 723 -2.93 8.35 22.41
C ALA A 723 -1.55 8.02 23.00
N ARG A 724 -0.51 8.75 22.59
CA ARG A 724 0.88 8.58 23.05
C ARG A 724 1.04 9.01 24.51
N GLU A 725 0.48 10.15 24.88
CA GLU A 725 0.44 10.64 26.27
C GLU A 725 -0.30 9.66 27.19
N ALA A 726 -1.51 9.23 26.80
CA ALA A 726 -2.29 8.27 27.56
C ALA A 726 -1.62 6.89 27.64
N ALA A 727 -0.75 6.55 26.69
CA ALA A 727 0.08 5.35 26.74
C ALA A 727 1.27 5.45 27.72
N GLY A 728 1.58 6.64 28.25
CA GLY A 728 2.80 6.91 29.01
C GLY A 728 4.05 6.95 28.11
N LYS A 729 3.84 7.23 26.82
CA LYS A 729 4.87 7.30 25.78
C LYS A 729 4.77 8.65 25.05
N PRO A 730 4.81 9.80 25.75
CA PRO A 730 4.76 11.10 25.07
C PRO A 730 5.93 11.22 24.10
N MET A 731 5.73 12.03 23.06
CA MET A 731 6.77 12.32 22.08
C MET A 731 8.00 12.92 22.75
N LYS A 732 9.19 12.54 22.28
CA LYS A 732 10.45 13.01 22.84
C LYS A 732 11.33 13.58 21.74
N ASP A 733 11.94 14.74 22.01
CA ASP A 733 12.89 15.42 21.11
C ASP A 733 14.21 14.66 20.87
N ASN A 734 14.34 13.42 21.31
CA ASN A 734 15.56 12.62 21.24
C ASN A 734 15.70 11.82 19.93
N GLY A 735 15.26 12.37 18.80
CA GLY A 735 15.42 11.77 17.47
C GLY A 735 14.19 11.06 16.90
N GLU A 736 13.02 11.13 17.57
CA GLU A 736 11.75 10.68 16.99
C GLU A 736 11.31 11.63 15.87
N VAL A 737 10.81 11.06 14.76
CA VAL A 737 10.33 11.85 13.61
C VAL A 737 8.82 12.01 13.68
N TRP A 738 8.34 13.24 13.62
CA TRP A 738 6.91 13.56 13.64
C TRP A 738 6.54 14.67 12.66
N LEU A 739 5.26 14.72 12.33
CA LEU A 739 4.70 15.75 11.45
C LEU A 739 4.65 17.12 12.17
N PRO A 740 4.99 18.23 11.52
CA PRO A 740 5.01 19.55 12.15
C PRO A 740 3.62 19.96 12.64
N ARG A 741 3.49 20.25 13.95
CA ARG A 741 2.21 20.64 14.58
C ARG A 741 1.87 22.12 14.36
N ASP A 742 2.89 22.95 14.20
CA ASP A 742 2.81 24.39 13.93
C ASP A 742 2.14 24.71 12.58
N ARG A 743 2.07 23.73 11.68
CA ARG A 743 1.44 23.86 10.36
C ARG A 743 -0.04 23.45 10.34
N THR A 744 -0.59 23.02 11.47
CA THR A 744 -2.01 22.68 11.59
C THR A 744 -2.90 23.91 11.78
N THR A 745 -2.36 24.98 12.37
CA THR A 745 -3.11 26.17 12.83
C THR A 745 -3.45 27.15 11.73
#